data_AF-A0A8J1IZJ8-F1
#
_entry.id   AF-A0A8J1IZJ8-F1
#
_cell.length_a   1.000
_cell.length_b   1.000
_cell.length_c   1.000
_cell.angle_alpha   90.00
_cell.angle_beta   90.00
_cell.angle_gamma   90.00
#
_symmetry.space_group_name_H-M   'P 1'
#
loop_
_entity.id
_entity.type
_entity.pdbx_description
1 polymer ?
#
loop_
_entity_poly.entity_id
_entity_poly.type
_entity_poly.pdbx_seq_one_letter_code
_entity_poly.pdbx_strand_id
1 'polypeptide(L)'
;MTWMNENLHRHIATQFGENTLKLVREYERTARKLADYRNHLRFNLRCRYQGITPCSLRLGSSVKGHRAKVILQKAQKQLLNERVRQTNFSIEVLVHKFDNAKQRLTAKLPVLTLQRVVEFTERAQLAQHAKGKERQINKFTSLLSRTNNTQRTDKSTGRKEDENKTCQNIKDLWVKNLSDRELTEPEKDVLAKGLNFAVAPRYVPVVDFITATESSIHNNKIPVDEAENIRLKVSAALANAKAPPSNLSLQERRALTSLAKDSSVTILPADKGRCTVVLNTSDYHAKVSTLLNDSDTYEQLKRDPTSNYKKKVIDCLQHLEKEKVISPALYRRLYPGEATPCLYGLPKIHKEGAPLRPIVSSINCVTYNIAKYVANILAPLVGNTVHHIQNSMDFVKKVKELKLEIDDTMVSYDVTSLFTCIPTAEAIDTVRKRLKQDTTLSSRTKLTPEQVCSLLDLCLNTTYFKHKDVFYRQKHGCAMGSPVSPIVANLYMEEVEKKALDTFKGTTPSHWFRYVDDTWVKIKEREVPAFTKHINSVDKNITFTREDVKDSKLAFLDCAIVIKEGRDLDIEVYRKPTHTDQYLLFDSHHPLEHKLGVIRTLHHRAETVASNAEAKEKEYKHLKGALKTCGYPDWAFIKTKSKTNRKTRPTNRREEHSRRNNIVIPYVAGTSEKLRRIFNKHRIPVFFKPSNTLRQKLVHPKDPTPKHMKSNVVYAVQCSEECSDLYIGETKQPLCKRMAQHRRANSSGQDSAVYLHLKEKGHSFEDSNVHILDREDRWFERGVKEAIYANLEKPSLNRGGGLRHRLSPT
;
A
#
# COMPACT_ATOMS: atom_id res chain seq x y z
N MET A 1 0.80 30.17 -58.94
CA MET A 1 0.21 30.93 -57.81
C MET A 1 0.41 30.17 -56.49
N THR A 2 1.65 29.85 -56.15
CA THR A 2 2.03 28.89 -55.09
C THR A 2 3.06 29.50 -54.14
N TRP A 3 2.86 30.77 -53.77
CA TRP A 3 3.79 31.54 -52.93
C TRP A 3 3.08 32.38 -51.85
N MET A 4 1.99 31.84 -51.27
CA MET A 4 1.16 32.63 -50.35
C MET A 4 0.54 31.83 -49.18
N ASN A 5 1.10 30.67 -48.83
CA ASN A 5 0.71 29.86 -47.67
C ASN A 5 1.84 29.65 -46.64
N GLU A 6 3.01 30.27 -46.82
CA GLU A 6 4.01 30.32 -45.77
C GLU A 6 3.79 31.54 -44.86
N ASN A 7 3.21 31.25 -43.69
CA ASN A 7 3.24 32.08 -42.49
C ASN A 7 2.79 33.54 -42.71
N LEU A 8 1.47 33.77 -42.68
CA LEU A 8 0.81 35.08 -42.83
C LEU A 8 1.52 36.22 -42.08
N HIS A 9 1.98 35.96 -40.85
CA HIS A 9 2.74 36.93 -40.06
C HIS A 9 4.11 37.28 -40.63
N ARG A 10 4.81 36.29 -41.19
CA ARG A 10 6.10 36.48 -41.87
C ARG A 10 5.91 37.31 -43.13
N HIS A 11 4.90 36.98 -43.94
CA HIS A 11 4.53 37.74 -45.14
C HIS A 11 4.21 39.21 -44.81
N ILE A 12 3.43 39.44 -43.74
CA ILE A 12 3.08 40.81 -43.30
C ILE A 12 4.31 41.57 -42.80
N ALA A 13 5.22 40.91 -42.07
CA ALA A 13 6.46 41.55 -41.62
C ALA A 13 7.37 41.95 -42.78
N THR A 14 7.51 41.06 -43.78
CA THR A 14 8.41 41.28 -44.92
C THR A 14 7.90 42.30 -45.93
N GLN A 15 6.58 42.37 -46.15
CA GLN A 15 5.99 43.20 -47.22
C GLN A 15 5.42 44.53 -46.71
N PHE A 16 4.98 44.59 -45.45
CA PHE A 16 4.29 45.77 -44.89
C PHE A 16 4.95 46.29 -43.60
N GLY A 17 6.09 45.72 -43.21
CA GLY A 17 6.91 46.15 -42.07
C GLY A 17 6.42 45.69 -40.69
N GLU A 18 7.30 45.78 -39.70
CA GLU A 18 7.04 45.32 -38.32
C GLU A 18 5.92 46.08 -37.62
N ASN A 19 5.75 47.37 -37.92
CA ASN A 19 4.71 48.19 -37.31
C ASN A 19 3.30 47.75 -37.73
N THR A 20 3.15 47.28 -38.98
CA THR A 20 1.89 46.71 -39.48
C THR A 20 1.64 45.34 -38.86
N LEU A 21 2.69 44.51 -38.70
CA LEU A 21 2.57 43.24 -37.98
C LEU A 21 2.17 43.41 -36.50
N LYS A 22 2.68 44.44 -35.82
CA LYS A 22 2.27 44.78 -34.44
C LYS A 22 0.77 45.08 -34.37
N LEU A 23 0.24 45.83 -35.33
CA LEU A 23 -1.19 46.16 -35.42
C LEU A 23 -2.04 44.90 -35.70
N VAL A 24 -1.58 43.99 -36.56
CA VAL A 24 -2.24 42.69 -36.82
C VAL A 24 -2.28 41.83 -35.55
N ARG A 25 -1.17 41.77 -34.81
CA ARG A 25 -1.12 41.03 -33.52
C ARG A 25 -2.02 41.66 -32.46
N GLU A 26 -2.14 42.99 -32.44
CA GLU A 26 -3.07 43.71 -31.56
C GLU A 26 -4.53 43.39 -31.91
N TYR A 27 -4.87 43.42 -33.20
CA TYR A 27 -6.19 43.03 -33.70
C TYR A 27 -6.57 41.61 -33.28
N GLU A 28 -5.68 40.63 -33.50
CA GLU A 28 -5.90 39.25 -33.08
C GLU A 28 -6.04 39.07 -31.58
N ARG A 29 -5.16 39.71 -30.81
CA ARG A 29 -5.18 39.62 -29.34
C ARG A 29 -6.48 40.19 -28.80
N THR A 30 -6.95 41.29 -29.37
CA THR A 30 -8.22 41.93 -29.00
C THR A 30 -9.40 41.03 -29.35
N ALA A 31 -9.38 40.38 -30.52
CA ALA A 31 -10.40 39.40 -30.94
C ALA A 31 -10.51 38.21 -29.96
N ARG A 32 -9.37 37.62 -29.57
CA ARG A 32 -9.33 36.49 -28.61
C ARG A 32 -9.82 36.92 -27.22
N LYS A 33 -9.40 38.09 -26.74
CA LYS A 33 -9.90 38.66 -25.47
C LYS A 33 -11.41 38.88 -25.51
N LEU A 34 -11.93 39.41 -26.61
CA LEU A 34 -13.37 39.62 -26.78
C LEU A 34 -14.15 38.29 -26.67
N ALA A 35 -13.63 37.20 -27.24
CA ALA A 35 -14.22 35.86 -27.10
C ALA A 35 -14.23 35.36 -25.65
N ASP A 36 -13.14 35.58 -24.90
CA ASP A 36 -13.05 35.18 -23.49
C ASP A 36 -14.02 35.96 -22.60
N TYR A 37 -14.12 37.29 -22.79
CA TYR A 37 -15.03 38.15 -22.03
C TYR A 37 -16.50 37.87 -22.38
N ARG A 38 -16.84 37.62 -23.65
CA ARG A 38 -18.20 37.19 -24.03
C ARG A 38 -18.60 35.86 -23.37
N ASN A 39 -17.67 34.90 -23.30
CA ASN A 39 -17.88 33.65 -22.56
C ASN A 39 -18.02 33.88 -21.05
N HIS A 40 -17.24 34.78 -20.48
CA HIS A 40 -17.31 35.13 -19.06
C HIS A 40 -18.65 35.81 -18.71
N LEU A 41 -19.12 36.73 -19.57
CA LEU A 41 -20.42 37.37 -19.44
C LEU A 41 -21.55 36.34 -19.45
N ARG A 42 -21.57 35.42 -20.44
CA ARG A 42 -22.56 34.34 -20.51
C ARG A 42 -22.56 33.47 -19.26
N PHE A 43 -21.39 33.16 -18.70
CA PHE A 43 -21.28 32.43 -17.44
C PHE A 43 -21.90 33.20 -16.27
N ASN A 44 -21.58 34.50 -16.12
CA ASN A 44 -22.11 35.32 -15.03
C ASN A 44 -23.62 35.55 -15.17
N LEU A 45 -24.14 35.73 -16.39
CA LEU A 45 -25.57 35.82 -16.67
C LEU A 45 -26.32 34.54 -16.32
N ARG A 46 -25.76 33.37 -16.64
CA ARG A 46 -26.33 32.06 -16.22
C ARG A 46 -26.35 31.90 -14.70
N CYS A 47 -25.26 32.30 -14.04
CA CYS A 47 -25.20 32.32 -12.57
C CYS A 47 -26.28 33.24 -11.97
N ARG A 48 -26.46 34.44 -12.56
CA ARG A 48 -27.48 35.40 -12.13
C ARG A 48 -28.90 34.86 -12.32
N TYR A 49 -29.19 34.28 -13.49
CA TYR A 49 -30.51 33.72 -13.81
C TYR A 49 -30.88 32.55 -12.89
N GLN A 50 -29.91 31.69 -12.54
CA GLN A 50 -30.11 30.50 -11.72
C GLN A 50 -29.91 30.76 -10.21
N GLY A 51 -29.71 32.01 -9.78
CA GLY A 51 -29.52 32.36 -8.37
C GLY A 51 -28.24 31.78 -7.74
N ILE A 52 -27.21 31.50 -8.54
CA ILE A 52 -25.97 30.85 -8.10
C ILE A 52 -24.84 31.89 -7.96
N THR A 53 -24.17 31.93 -6.81
CA THR A 53 -22.98 32.76 -6.62
C THR A 53 -21.70 32.02 -7.05
N PRO A 54 -20.94 32.54 -8.04
CA PRO A 54 -19.62 32.01 -8.39
C PRO A 54 -18.68 31.95 -7.19
N CYS A 55 -17.80 30.95 -7.10
CA CYS A 55 -16.88 30.81 -5.95
C CYS A 55 -16.05 32.08 -5.67
N SER A 56 -15.64 32.82 -6.69
CA SER A 56 -14.87 34.07 -6.55
C SER A 56 -15.68 35.28 -6.09
N LEU A 57 -16.96 35.10 -5.75
CA LEU A 57 -17.84 36.12 -5.15
C LEU A 57 -18.48 35.62 -3.86
N ARG A 58 -18.12 34.44 -3.36
CA ARG A 58 -18.69 33.92 -2.11
C ARG A 58 -18.04 34.60 -0.92
N LEU A 59 -18.89 35.22 -0.11
CA LEU A 59 -18.55 35.84 1.16
C LEU A 59 -18.83 34.86 2.31
N GLY A 60 -17.93 34.81 3.29
CA GLY A 60 -18.11 34.06 4.55
C GLY A 60 -18.43 35.01 5.71
N SER A 61 -18.96 34.47 6.81
CA SER A 61 -19.17 35.22 8.06
C SER A 61 -18.78 34.38 9.26
N SER A 62 -18.23 35.03 10.29
CA SER A 62 -18.01 34.46 11.62
C SER A 62 -19.31 34.37 12.44
N VAL A 63 -20.32 35.17 12.08
CA VAL A 63 -21.63 35.21 12.74
C VAL A 63 -22.54 34.13 12.18
N LYS A 64 -23.02 33.24 13.05
CA LYS A 64 -23.97 32.16 12.72
C LYS A 64 -25.41 32.64 12.90
N GLY A 65 -26.28 32.37 11.94
CA GLY A 65 -27.73 32.68 12.04
C GLY A 65 -28.39 32.95 10.69
N HIS A 66 -29.73 32.88 10.63
CA HIS A 66 -30.50 33.08 9.39
C HIS A 66 -30.35 34.51 8.83
N ARG A 67 -30.45 35.54 9.69
CA ARG A 67 -30.25 36.95 9.29
C ARG A 67 -28.88 37.21 8.65
N ALA A 68 -27.81 36.62 9.21
CA ALA A 68 -26.46 36.72 8.65
C ALA A 68 -26.37 36.07 7.25
N LYS A 69 -27.05 34.94 7.03
CA LYS A 69 -27.12 34.30 5.70
C LYS A 69 -27.84 35.18 4.67
N VAL A 70 -28.94 35.83 5.05
CA VAL A 70 -29.71 36.72 4.17
C VAL A 70 -28.89 37.95 3.76
N ILE A 71 -28.17 38.57 4.70
CA ILE A 71 -27.28 39.70 4.43
C ILE A 71 -26.18 39.29 3.44
N LEU A 72 -25.53 38.15 3.67
CA LEU A 72 -24.50 37.63 2.78
C LEU A 72 -25.05 37.33 1.39
N GLN A 73 -26.23 36.72 1.27
CA GLN A 73 -26.85 36.44 -0.02
C GLN A 73 -27.16 37.73 -0.80
N LYS A 74 -27.66 38.78 -0.12
CA LYS A 74 -27.93 40.08 -0.74
C LYS A 74 -26.65 40.74 -1.25
N ALA A 75 -25.60 40.77 -0.44
CA ALA A 75 -24.29 41.32 -0.82
C ALA A 75 -23.66 40.55 -2.00
N GLN A 76 -23.69 39.21 -1.97
CA GLN A 76 -23.19 38.37 -3.04
C GLN A 76 -23.93 38.58 -4.37
N LYS A 77 -25.26 38.76 -4.32
CA LYS A 77 -26.09 39.07 -5.49
C LYS A 77 -25.73 40.44 -6.08
N GLN A 78 -25.52 41.45 -5.24
CA GLN A 78 -25.07 42.78 -5.68
C GLN A 78 -23.69 42.73 -6.35
N LEU A 79 -22.73 42.01 -5.77
CA LEU A 79 -21.40 41.84 -6.37
C LEU A 79 -21.45 41.10 -7.72
N LEU A 80 -22.35 40.14 -7.88
CA LEU A 80 -22.55 39.46 -9.16
C LEU A 80 -23.12 40.41 -10.22
N ASN A 81 -24.06 41.28 -9.84
CA ASN A 81 -24.60 42.30 -10.73
C ASN A 81 -23.53 43.30 -11.17
N GLU A 82 -22.70 43.78 -10.24
CA GLU A 82 -21.61 44.70 -10.59
C GLU A 82 -20.56 44.03 -11.47
N ARG A 83 -20.24 42.76 -11.22
CA ARG A 83 -19.35 42.00 -12.12
C ARG A 83 -19.91 41.88 -13.54
N VAL A 84 -21.21 41.66 -13.69
CA VAL A 84 -21.87 41.65 -15.01
C VAL A 84 -21.71 43.01 -15.69
N ARG A 85 -21.95 44.11 -14.95
CA ARG A 85 -21.79 45.49 -15.44
C ARG A 85 -20.36 45.77 -15.91
N GLN A 86 -19.36 45.48 -15.08
CA GLN A 86 -17.94 45.64 -15.42
C GLN A 86 -17.50 44.78 -16.61
N THR A 87 -18.05 43.56 -16.73
CA THR A 87 -17.77 42.68 -17.86
C THR A 87 -18.35 43.24 -19.16
N ASN A 88 -19.57 43.81 -19.14
CA ASN A 88 -20.17 44.49 -20.28
C ASN A 88 -19.35 45.71 -20.71
N PHE A 89 -18.99 46.59 -19.77
CA PHE A 89 -18.13 47.74 -20.05
C PHE A 89 -16.78 47.33 -20.67
N SER A 90 -16.17 46.27 -20.14
CA SER A 90 -14.92 45.73 -20.71
C SER A 90 -15.11 45.21 -22.13
N ILE A 91 -16.27 44.63 -22.45
CA ILE A 91 -16.60 44.17 -23.81
C ILE A 91 -16.74 45.38 -24.74
N GLU A 92 -17.46 46.43 -24.35
CA GLU A 92 -17.63 47.65 -25.14
C GLU A 92 -16.28 48.31 -25.47
N VAL A 93 -15.41 48.46 -24.46
CA VAL A 93 -14.04 48.98 -24.66
C VAL A 93 -13.24 48.10 -25.63
N LEU A 94 -13.37 46.77 -25.53
CA LEU A 94 -12.67 45.85 -26.43
C LEU A 94 -13.24 45.86 -27.85
N VAL A 95 -14.55 46.07 -28.04
CA VAL A 95 -15.18 46.24 -29.36
C VAL A 95 -14.63 47.50 -30.01
N HIS A 96 -14.63 48.64 -29.30
CA HIS A 96 -14.08 49.88 -29.83
C HIS A 96 -12.59 49.74 -30.22
N LYS A 97 -11.78 49.06 -29.40
CA LYS A 97 -10.38 48.77 -29.72
C LYS A 97 -10.23 47.84 -30.93
N PHE A 98 -11.10 46.85 -31.06
CA PHE A 98 -11.12 45.93 -32.18
C PHE A 98 -11.45 46.65 -33.49
N ASP A 99 -12.46 47.53 -33.48
CA ASP A 99 -12.89 48.29 -34.65
C ASP A 99 -11.86 49.35 -35.06
N ASN A 100 -11.25 50.05 -34.10
CA ASN A 100 -10.15 50.98 -34.37
C ASN A 100 -8.92 50.26 -34.97
N ALA A 101 -8.53 49.11 -34.41
CA ALA A 101 -7.46 48.30 -34.97
C ALA A 101 -7.80 47.81 -36.40
N LYS A 102 -9.06 47.45 -36.67
CA LYS A 102 -9.54 47.08 -38.01
C LYS A 102 -9.45 48.25 -38.99
N GLN A 103 -9.94 49.43 -38.62
CA GLN A 103 -9.88 50.64 -39.46
C GLN A 103 -8.44 51.03 -39.82
N ARG A 104 -7.53 50.98 -38.83
CA ARG A 104 -6.10 51.25 -39.05
C ARG A 104 -5.44 50.20 -39.95
N LEU A 105 -5.92 48.95 -39.93
CA LEU A 105 -5.45 47.91 -40.85
C LEU A 105 -6.00 48.12 -42.26
N THR A 106 -7.26 48.56 -42.41
CA THR A 106 -7.86 48.90 -43.71
C THR A 106 -7.09 50.01 -44.41
N ALA A 107 -6.57 51.00 -43.67
CA ALA A 107 -5.76 52.07 -44.23
C ALA A 107 -4.33 51.62 -44.63
N LYS A 108 -3.87 50.44 -44.21
CA LYS A 108 -2.47 49.99 -44.38
C LYS A 108 -2.29 48.72 -45.21
N LEU A 109 -3.35 47.96 -45.43
CA LEU A 109 -3.28 46.68 -46.13
C LEU A 109 -4.17 46.68 -47.38
N PRO A 110 -3.67 46.14 -48.52
CA PRO A 110 -4.51 45.87 -49.68
C PRO A 110 -5.66 44.94 -49.33
N VAL A 111 -6.80 45.10 -50.03
CA VAL A 111 -8.07 44.41 -49.75
C VAL A 111 -7.90 42.88 -49.61
N LEU A 112 -7.15 42.24 -50.51
CA LEU A 112 -6.92 40.79 -50.48
C LEU A 112 -6.11 40.32 -49.26
N THR A 113 -5.13 41.12 -48.82
CA THR A 113 -4.31 40.81 -47.64
C THR A 113 -5.10 41.04 -46.35
N LEU A 114 -5.88 42.13 -46.31
CA LEU A 114 -6.78 42.44 -45.19
C LEU A 114 -7.80 41.32 -45.00
N GLN A 115 -8.40 40.83 -46.08
CA GLN A 115 -9.38 39.73 -46.03
C GLN A 115 -8.79 38.47 -45.40
N ARG A 116 -7.56 38.09 -45.76
CA ARG A 116 -6.89 36.93 -45.14
C ARG A 116 -6.56 37.12 -43.66
N VAL A 117 -6.21 38.34 -43.25
CA VAL A 117 -5.99 38.67 -41.83
C VAL A 117 -7.30 38.58 -41.03
N VAL A 118 -8.40 39.07 -41.61
CA VAL A 118 -9.74 38.96 -41.01
C VAL A 118 -10.14 37.50 -40.86
N GLU A 119 -10.05 36.69 -41.92
CA GLU A 119 -10.38 35.26 -41.90
C GLU A 119 -9.53 34.49 -40.87
N PHE A 120 -8.22 34.75 -40.81
CA PHE A 120 -7.34 34.13 -39.82
C PHE A 120 -7.73 34.51 -38.38
N THR A 121 -8.05 35.79 -38.17
CA THR A 121 -8.45 36.31 -36.86
C THR A 121 -9.79 35.74 -36.42
N GLU A 122 -10.76 35.62 -37.32
CA GLU A 122 -12.07 35.02 -37.07
C GLU A 122 -11.94 33.54 -36.69
N ARG A 123 -11.13 32.76 -37.42
CA ARG A 123 -10.83 31.36 -37.05
C ARG A 123 -10.22 31.25 -35.66
N ALA A 124 -9.25 32.12 -35.34
CA ALA A 124 -8.62 32.14 -34.02
C ALA A 124 -9.61 32.55 -32.90
N GLN A 125 -10.50 33.50 -33.18
CA GLN A 125 -11.55 33.94 -32.27
C GLN A 125 -12.58 32.84 -32.01
N LEU A 126 -13.02 32.13 -33.06
CA LEU A 126 -13.96 31.00 -32.96
C LEU A 126 -13.36 29.84 -32.14
N ALA A 127 -12.10 29.48 -32.39
CA ALA A 127 -11.40 28.44 -31.63
C ALA A 127 -11.29 28.81 -30.14
N GLN A 128 -10.93 30.07 -29.83
CA GLN A 128 -10.87 30.56 -28.45
C GLN A 128 -12.26 30.57 -27.81
N HIS A 129 -13.30 30.99 -28.55
CA HIS A 129 -14.67 30.99 -28.07
C HIS A 129 -15.16 29.57 -27.75
N ALA A 130 -14.90 28.58 -28.60
CA ALA A 130 -15.28 27.18 -28.37
C ALA A 130 -14.61 26.61 -27.10
N LYS A 131 -13.30 26.79 -26.97
CA LYS A 131 -12.53 26.35 -25.80
C LYS A 131 -12.98 27.04 -24.50
N GLY A 132 -13.29 28.34 -24.57
CA GLY A 132 -13.83 29.11 -23.45
C GLY A 132 -15.24 28.66 -23.05
N LYS A 133 -16.11 28.40 -24.03
CA LYS A 133 -17.50 27.97 -23.84
C LYS A 133 -17.56 26.64 -23.08
N GLU A 134 -16.80 25.64 -23.50
CA GLU A 134 -16.75 24.33 -22.83
C GLU A 134 -16.27 24.45 -21.38
N ARG A 135 -15.20 25.21 -21.14
CA ARG A 135 -14.67 25.46 -19.79
C ARG A 135 -15.71 26.12 -18.88
N GLN A 136 -16.44 27.12 -19.38
CA GLN A 136 -17.46 27.82 -18.60
C GLN A 136 -18.71 26.95 -18.38
N ILE A 137 -19.08 26.09 -19.34
CA ILE A 137 -20.16 25.08 -19.17
C ILE A 137 -19.79 24.13 -18.04
N ASN A 138 -18.61 23.51 -18.07
CA ASN A 138 -18.16 22.57 -17.03
C ASN A 138 -18.11 23.24 -15.66
N LYS A 139 -17.63 24.49 -15.60
CA LYS A 139 -17.62 25.29 -14.37
C LYS A 139 -19.03 25.56 -13.85
N PHE A 140 -19.96 25.91 -14.73
CA PHE A 140 -21.35 26.18 -14.37
C PHE A 140 -22.07 24.90 -13.90
N THR A 141 -21.94 23.79 -14.62
CA THR A 141 -22.52 22.48 -14.25
C THR A 141 -22.03 22.01 -12.89
N SER A 142 -20.75 22.19 -12.59
CA SER A 142 -20.17 21.87 -11.27
C SER A 142 -20.74 22.75 -10.14
N LEU A 143 -21.06 24.01 -10.44
CA LEU A 143 -21.71 24.90 -9.46
C LEU A 143 -23.18 24.50 -9.25
N LEU A 144 -23.90 24.19 -10.33
CA LEU A 144 -25.30 23.76 -10.30
C LEU A 144 -25.47 22.44 -9.52
N SER A 145 -24.59 21.45 -9.72
CA SER A 145 -24.62 20.19 -8.96
C SER A 145 -24.39 20.39 -7.46
N ARG A 146 -23.58 21.38 -7.08
CA ARG A 146 -23.33 21.73 -5.66
C ARG A 146 -24.54 22.41 -5.04
N THR A 147 -25.18 23.32 -5.76
CA THR A 147 -26.40 24.01 -5.29
C THR A 147 -27.58 23.04 -5.18
N ASN A 148 -27.76 22.13 -6.15
CA ASN A 148 -28.81 21.10 -6.12
C ASN A 148 -28.62 20.09 -4.98
N ASN A 149 -27.38 19.78 -4.58
CA ASN A 149 -27.11 18.99 -3.38
C ASN A 149 -27.45 19.74 -2.07
N THR A 150 -27.50 21.07 -2.10
CA THR A 150 -27.81 21.90 -0.92
C THR A 150 -29.31 22.19 -0.79
N GLN A 151 -30.09 22.10 -1.88
CA GLN A 151 -31.56 22.23 -1.85
C GLN A 151 -32.30 20.89 -1.70
N ARG A 152 -31.62 19.76 -1.96
CA ARG A 152 -32.15 18.40 -1.75
C ARG A 152 -32.20 17.96 -0.27
N THR A 153 -32.04 18.89 0.68
CA THR A 153 -32.20 18.65 2.12
C THR A 153 -33.55 19.04 2.67
N ASP A 154 -34.46 19.69 1.90
CA ASP A 154 -35.73 20.18 2.51
C ASP A 154 -37.04 19.72 1.84
N LYS A 155 -37.06 19.00 0.70
CA LYS A 155 -38.29 18.39 0.17
C LYS A 155 -38.01 17.11 -0.62
N SER A 156 -37.96 15.96 0.05
CA SER A 156 -38.19 14.60 -0.52
C SER A 156 -37.92 13.52 0.55
N THR A 157 -38.70 13.56 1.63
CA THR A 157 -38.71 12.63 2.76
C THR A 157 -39.39 11.29 2.42
N GLY A 158 -38.98 10.64 1.32
CA GLY A 158 -39.57 9.32 0.98
C GLY A 158 -38.68 8.36 0.20
N ARG A 159 -37.62 8.82 -0.48
CA ARG A 159 -36.74 7.93 -1.28
C ARG A 159 -35.26 7.97 -0.92
N LYS A 160 -34.83 8.97 -0.15
CA LYS A 160 -33.45 9.09 0.35
C LYS A 160 -33.22 8.39 1.68
N GLU A 161 -34.27 8.13 2.45
CA GLU A 161 -34.12 7.39 3.70
C GLU A 161 -33.68 5.95 3.43
N ASP A 162 -34.16 5.30 2.37
CA ASP A 162 -33.70 3.96 2.02
C ASP A 162 -32.26 3.93 1.51
N GLU A 163 -31.84 4.86 0.63
CA GLU A 163 -30.43 4.90 0.17
C GLU A 163 -29.44 5.34 1.27
N ASN A 164 -29.81 6.28 2.15
CA ASN A 164 -28.97 6.66 3.29
C ASN A 164 -28.97 5.58 4.37
N LYS A 165 -30.10 4.95 4.72
CA LYS A 165 -30.12 3.80 5.66
C LYS A 165 -29.33 2.63 5.11
N THR A 166 -29.39 2.34 3.81
CA THR A 166 -28.59 1.27 3.18
C THR A 166 -27.09 1.60 3.19
N CYS A 167 -26.70 2.86 2.96
CA CYS A 167 -25.29 3.30 3.00
C CYS A 167 -24.74 3.41 4.45
N GLN A 168 -25.57 3.79 5.43
CA GLN A 168 -25.24 3.73 6.86
C GLN A 168 -25.06 2.27 7.32
N ASN A 169 -26.02 1.39 7.02
CA ASN A 169 -25.97 -0.04 7.38
C ASN A 169 -24.74 -0.77 6.81
N ILE A 170 -24.27 -0.40 5.61
CA ILE A 170 -23.05 -0.99 5.04
C ILE A 170 -21.78 -0.49 5.76
N LYS A 171 -21.74 0.78 6.17
CA LYS A 171 -20.60 1.34 6.90
C LYS A 171 -20.49 0.77 8.32
N ASP A 172 -21.60 0.40 8.94
CA ASP A 172 -21.61 -0.26 10.24
C ASP A 172 -20.94 -1.65 10.19
N LEU A 173 -20.90 -2.31 9.02
CA LEU A 173 -20.14 -3.54 8.82
C LEU A 173 -18.62 -3.31 8.77
N TRP A 174 -18.16 -2.08 8.50
CA TRP A 174 -16.73 -1.77 8.32
C TRP A 174 -15.98 -1.63 9.64
N VAL A 175 -16.70 -1.36 10.74
CA VAL A 175 -16.12 -1.20 12.08
C VAL A 175 -16.91 -2.05 13.06
N LYS A 176 -16.25 -3.01 13.71
CA LYS A 176 -16.83 -3.81 14.78
C LYS A 176 -16.25 -3.37 16.12
N ASN A 177 -17.03 -2.62 16.88
CA ASN A 177 -16.67 -2.25 18.25
C ASN A 177 -17.04 -3.41 19.19
N LEU A 178 -16.04 -4.03 19.79
CA LEU A 178 -16.14 -5.09 20.80
C LEU A 178 -15.55 -4.62 22.14
N SER A 179 -15.40 -3.31 22.31
CA SER A 179 -14.95 -2.67 23.55
C SER A 179 -16.11 -1.97 24.23
N ASP A 180 -15.98 -1.73 25.53
CA ASP A 180 -16.98 -0.98 26.31
C ASP A 180 -16.90 0.53 26.04
N ARG A 181 -15.83 0.98 25.38
CA ARG A 181 -15.64 2.38 24.99
C ARG A 181 -16.62 2.75 23.87
N GLU A 182 -17.48 3.72 24.15
CA GLU A 182 -18.31 4.34 23.12
C GLU A 182 -17.45 5.12 22.11
N LEU A 183 -17.67 4.86 20.83
CA LEU A 183 -17.00 5.58 19.75
C LEU A 183 -17.86 6.76 19.32
N THR A 184 -17.26 7.95 19.27
CA THR A 184 -17.91 9.12 18.67
C THR A 184 -18.09 8.93 17.16
N GLU A 185 -19.06 9.61 16.54
CA GLU A 185 -19.26 9.52 15.09
C GLU A 185 -18.00 9.84 14.26
N PRO A 186 -17.20 10.87 14.57
CA PRO A 186 -15.93 11.11 13.86
C PRO A 186 -14.89 9.99 14.04
N GLU A 187 -14.91 9.26 15.16
CA GLU A 187 -14.04 8.11 15.39
C GLU A 187 -14.50 6.91 14.54
N LYS A 188 -15.81 6.63 14.52
CA LYS A 188 -16.40 5.62 13.62
C LYS A 188 -16.07 5.93 12.17
N ASP A 189 -16.25 7.18 11.72
CA ASP A 189 -15.95 7.62 10.36
C ASP A 189 -14.47 7.41 9.98
N VAL A 190 -13.54 7.71 10.89
CA VAL A 190 -12.10 7.49 10.66
C VAL A 190 -11.80 6.00 10.54
N LEU A 191 -12.31 5.17 11.45
CA LEU A 191 -12.10 3.72 11.44
C LEU A 191 -12.73 3.06 10.21
N ALA A 192 -13.88 3.57 9.77
CA ALA A 192 -14.62 3.15 8.59
C ALA A 192 -13.91 3.51 7.28
N LYS A 193 -12.87 4.37 7.30
CA LYS A 193 -12.00 4.53 6.12
C LYS A 193 -11.13 3.31 5.84
N GLY A 194 -11.00 2.42 6.82
CA GLY A 194 -10.24 1.18 6.74
C GLY A 194 -8.74 1.41 7.01
N LEU A 195 -8.11 0.43 7.67
CA LEU A 195 -6.73 0.55 8.15
C LEU A 195 -5.68 0.80 7.04
N ASN A 196 -5.98 0.42 5.79
CA ASN A 196 -5.08 0.68 4.66
C ASN A 196 -5.22 2.10 4.08
N PHE A 197 -6.15 2.92 4.57
CA PHE A 197 -6.32 4.29 4.12
C PHE A 197 -5.08 5.14 4.44
N ALA A 198 -4.42 5.69 3.41
CA ALA A 198 -3.33 6.64 3.56
C ALA A 198 -3.86 8.06 3.80
N VAL A 199 -3.43 8.66 4.91
CA VAL A 199 -3.72 10.05 5.25
C VAL A 199 -2.71 10.95 4.54
N ALA A 200 -3.20 12.01 3.89
CA ALA A 200 -2.35 12.98 3.22
C ALA A 200 -1.28 13.54 4.19
N PRO A 201 0.01 13.49 3.83
CA PRO A 201 1.08 13.95 4.72
C PRO A 201 1.01 15.46 4.92
N ARG A 202 1.34 15.92 6.14
CA ARG A 202 1.36 17.35 6.48
C ARG A 202 2.60 18.08 5.94
N TYR A 203 3.67 17.34 5.73
CA TYR A 203 4.94 17.83 5.22
C TYR A 203 5.43 16.91 4.10
N VAL A 204 6.28 17.44 3.23
CA VAL A 204 6.95 16.66 2.19
C VAL A 204 8.12 15.92 2.87
N PRO A 205 8.24 14.58 2.76
CA PRO A 205 9.34 13.82 3.36
C PRO A 205 10.62 14.02 2.54
N VAL A 206 11.25 15.18 2.69
CA VAL A 206 12.43 15.60 1.91
C VAL A 206 13.60 14.65 2.15
N VAL A 207 13.87 14.28 3.40
CA VAL A 207 14.93 13.32 3.78
C VAL A 207 14.78 12.00 3.03
N ASP A 208 13.57 11.44 2.97
CA ASP A 208 13.32 10.18 2.26
C ASP A 208 13.51 10.33 0.74
N PHE A 209 13.13 11.46 0.14
CA PHE A 209 13.35 11.69 -1.29
C PHE A 209 14.84 11.86 -1.64
N ILE A 210 15.61 12.57 -0.82
CA ILE A 210 17.07 12.71 -1.01
C ILE A 210 17.73 11.35 -0.82
N THR A 211 17.41 10.64 0.26
CA THR A 211 17.93 9.30 0.55
C THR A 211 17.67 8.33 -0.60
N ALA A 212 16.45 8.34 -1.13
CA ALA A 212 16.11 7.51 -2.27
C ALA A 212 16.89 7.95 -3.53
N THR A 213 17.03 9.24 -3.78
CA THR A 213 17.82 9.76 -4.93
C THR A 213 19.27 9.28 -4.89
N GLU A 214 19.96 9.43 -3.76
CA GLU A 214 21.33 8.95 -3.60
C GLU A 214 21.43 7.44 -3.74
N SER A 215 20.45 6.70 -3.22
CA SER A 215 20.39 5.24 -3.37
C SER A 215 20.21 4.83 -4.83
N SER A 216 19.42 5.59 -5.59
CA SER A 216 19.26 5.37 -7.03
C SER A 216 20.58 5.56 -7.78
N ILE A 217 21.31 6.63 -7.45
CA ILE A 217 22.60 6.97 -8.05
C ILE A 217 23.62 5.87 -7.74
N HIS A 218 23.73 5.49 -6.46
CA HIS A 218 24.64 4.44 -6.00
C HIS A 218 24.35 3.08 -6.62
N ASN A 219 23.10 2.61 -6.52
CA ASN A 219 22.72 1.27 -6.99
C ASN A 219 22.78 1.11 -8.51
N ASN A 220 22.74 2.21 -9.26
CA ASN A 220 22.85 2.20 -10.72
C ASN A 220 24.23 2.60 -11.23
N LYS A 221 25.18 2.92 -10.34
CA LYS A 221 26.52 3.41 -10.69
C LYS A 221 26.44 4.54 -11.73
N ILE A 222 25.58 5.53 -11.47
CA ILE A 222 25.31 6.62 -12.42
C ILE A 222 26.58 7.49 -12.54
N PRO A 223 27.02 7.84 -13.77
CA PRO A 223 28.14 8.75 -13.98
C PRO A 223 27.96 10.09 -13.27
N VAL A 224 29.06 10.72 -12.84
CA VAL A 224 29.05 11.93 -11.99
C VAL A 224 28.20 13.05 -12.60
N ASP A 225 28.39 13.37 -13.88
CA ASP A 225 27.65 14.45 -14.55
C ASP A 225 26.14 14.20 -14.59
N GLU A 226 25.75 12.94 -14.84
CA GLU A 226 24.35 12.55 -14.85
C GLU A 226 23.77 12.53 -13.43
N ALA A 227 24.54 12.11 -12.44
CA ALA A 227 24.15 12.13 -11.03
C ALA A 227 23.91 13.56 -10.53
N GLU A 228 24.80 14.51 -10.83
CA GLU A 228 24.62 15.93 -10.52
C GLU A 228 23.40 16.51 -11.22
N ASN A 229 23.16 16.14 -12.48
CA ASN A 229 21.96 16.56 -13.19
C ASN A 229 20.66 16.06 -12.54
N ILE A 230 20.66 14.82 -12.02
CA ILE A 230 19.54 14.27 -11.25
C ILE A 230 19.36 15.06 -9.95
N ARG A 231 20.44 15.26 -9.18
CA ARG A 231 20.42 16.01 -7.90
C ARG A 231 19.85 17.41 -8.09
N LEU A 232 20.35 18.18 -9.05
CA LEU A 232 19.85 19.52 -9.38
C LEU A 232 18.35 19.54 -9.68
N LYS A 233 17.88 18.61 -10.53
CA LYS A 233 16.47 18.54 -10.92
C LYS A 233 15.57 18.10 -9.76
N VAL A 234 16.04 17.17 -8.94
CA VAL A 234 15.32 16.70 -7.74
C VAL A 234 15.26 17.82 -6.71
N SER A 235 16.39 18.47 -6.42
CA SER A 235 16.49 19.61 -5.50
C SER A 235 15.52 20.74 -5.92
N ALA A 236 15.55 21.16 -7.19
CA ALA A 236 14.60 22.14 -7.72
C ALA A 236 13.13 21.68 -7.66
N ALA A 237 12.86 20.38 -7.78
CA ALA A 237 11.52 19.84 -7.62
C ALA A 237 11.05 19.85 -6.16
N LEU A 238 11.93 19.55 -5.21
CA LEU A 238 11.66 19.53 -3.78
C LEU A 238 11.53 20.94 -3.19
N ALA A 239 12.37 21.89 -3.62
CA ALA A 239 12.27 23.30 -3.21
C ALA A 239 10.90 23.93 -3.51
N ASN A 240 10.26 23.49 -4.59
CA ASN A 240 8.93 23.93 -5.01
C ASN A 240 7.79 23.00 -4.54
N ALA A 241 8.10 21.96 -3.78
CA ALA A 241 7.11 20.97 -3.36
C ALA A 241 6.20 21.54 -2.27
N LYS A 242 4.90 21.26 -2.36
CA LYS A 242 3.91 21.64 -1.35
C LYS A 242 3.25 20.40 -0.78
N ALA A 243 2.88 20.47 0.50
CA ALA A 243 2.08 19.42 1.10
C ALA A 243 0.72 19.30 0.37
N PRO A 244 0.24 18.07 0.13
CA PRO A 244 -1.05 17.85 -0.50
C PRO A 244 -2.21 18.30 0.41
N PRO A 245 -3.39 18.62 -0.15
CA PRO A 245 -4.55 18.94 0.66
C PRO A 245 -4.94 17.77 1.56
N SER A 246 -5.40 18.09 2.78
CA SER A 246 -5.88 17.08 3.74
C SER A 246 -7.06 16.31 3.15
N ASN A 247 -7.00 14.98 3.24
CA ASN A 247 -8.11 14.08 2.94
C ASN A 247 -8.88 13.63 4.19
N LEU A 248 -8.64 14.31 5.32
CA LEU A 248 -9.42 14.19 6.56
C LEU A 248 -9.97 15.55 6.98
N SER A 249 -11.17 15.55 7.56
CA SER A 249 -11.79 16.70 8.21
C SER A 249 -11.03 17.10 9.48
N LEU A 250 -11.37 18.25 10.08
CA LEU A 250 -10.78 18.65 11.36
C LEU A 250 -11.20 17.71 12.50
N GLN A 251 -12.47 17.29 12.52
CA GLN A 251 -13.02 16.39 13.53
C GLN A 251 -12.40 15.00 13.40
N GLU A 252 -12.30 14.45 12.17
CA GLU A 252 -11.63 13.17 11.90
C GLU A 252 -10.15 13.20 12.33
N ARG A 253 -9.45 14.32 12.15
CA ARG A 253 -8.05 14.45 12.62
C ARG A 253 -7.94 14.45 14.15
N ARG A 254 -8.90 15.08 14.84
CA ARG A 254 -8.97 15.05 16.31
C ARG A 254 -9.29 13.64 16.81
N ALA A 255 -10.28 12.99 16.20
CA ALA A 255 -10.66 11.60 16.46
C ALA A 255 -9.47 10.64 16.28
N LEU A 256 -8.74 10.74 15.17
CA LEU A 256 -7.53 9.95 14.93
C LEU A 256 -6.47 10.16 16.01
N THR A 257 -6.32 11.38 16.51
CA THR A 257 -5.35 11.70 17.59
C THR A 257 -5.84 11.18 18.94
N SER A 258 -7.15 11.25 19.20
CA SER A 258 -7.82 10.68 20.38
C SER A 258 -7.59 9.17 20.44
N LEU A 259 -8.01 8.45 19.39
CA LEU A 259 -7.86 7.00 19.27
C LEU A 259 -6.40 6.54 19.36
N ALA A 260 -5.45 7.29 18.79
CA ALA A 260 -4.03 6.92 18.84
C ALA A 260 -3.39 7.08 20.23
N LYS A 261 -3.98 7.90 21.11
CA LYS A 261 -3.50 8.13 22.48
C LYS A 261 -4.21 7.25 23.51
N ASP A 262 -5.31 6.63 23.12
CA ASP A 262 -6.13 5.83 24.02
C ASP A 262 -5.51 4.44 24.23
N SER A 263 -5.00 4.18 25.43
CA SER A 263 -4.43 2.89 25.82
C SER A 263 -5.47 1.89 26.32
N SER A 264 -6.71 2.32 26.56
CA SER A 264 -7.80 1.44 27.04
C SER A 264 -8.31 0.50 25.96
N VAL A 265 -8.11 0.84 24.69
CA VAL A 265 -8.55 0.04 23.54
C VAL A 265 -7.40 -0.40 22.64
N THR A 266 -7.55 -1.58 22.07
CA THR A 266 -6.65 -2.16 21.07
C THR A 266 -7.36 -2.23 19.73
N ILE A 267 -6.83 -1.52 18.72
CA ILE A 267 -7.40 -1.46 17.36
C ILE A 267 -6.64 -2.43 16.45
N LEU A 268 -7.37 -3.34 15.80
CA LEU A 268 -6.80 -4.42 14.99
C LEU A 268 -7.57 -4.62 13.69
N PRO A 269 -6.94 -5.13 12.62
CA PRO A 269 -7.69 -5.69 11.51
C PRO A 269 -8.37 -6.99 11.96
N ALA A 270 -9.58 -7.24 11.47
CA ALA A 270 -10.16 -8.57 11.52
C ALA A 270 -9.29 -9.57 10.72
N ASP A 271 -9.30 -10.83 11.15
CA ASP A 271 -8.64 -11.94 10.45
C ASP A 271 -9.17 -12.13 9.01
N LYS A 272 -10.48 -11.92 8.80
CA LYS A 272 -11.14 -12.01 7.49
C LYS A 272 -12.08 -10.81 7.28
N GLY A 273 -12.27 -10.40 6.03
CA GLY A 273 -13.27 -9.39 5.65
C GLY A 273 -12.85 -7.91 5.74
N ARG A 274 -11.58 -7.60 6.07
CA ARG A 274 -11.01 -6.23 6.13
C ARG A 274 -11.67 -5.25 7.13
N CYS A 275 -12.59 -5.72 7.97
CA CYS A 275 -13.20 -4.95 9.04
C CYS A 275 -12.15 -4.43 10.04
N THR A 276 -12.35 -3.21 10.56
CA THR A 276 -11.59 -2.66 11.69
C THR A 276 -12.26 -3.09 12.99
N VAL A 277 -11.51 -3.72 13.90
CA VAL A 277 -12.01 -4.21 15.18
C VAL A 277 -11.42 -3.37 16.31
N VAL A 278 -12.26 -2.98 17.26
CA VAL A 278 -11.84 -2.32 18.51
C VAL A 278 -12.16 -3.26 19.67
N LEU A 279 -11.18 -3.55 20.51
CA LEU A 279 -11.31 -4.39 21.71
C LEU A 279 -10.84 -3.61 22.93
N ASN A 280 -11.36 -3.93 24.12
CA ASN A 280 -10.68 -3.51 25.34
C ASN A 280 -9.26 -4.11 25.36
N THR A 281 -8.28 -3.32 25.76
CA THR A 281 -6.89 -3.77 25.87
C THR A 281 -6.75 -4.91 26.88
N SER A 282 -7.51 -4.87 27.98
CA SER A 282 -7.60 -5.98 28.95
C SER A 282 -8.06 -7.28 28.29
N ASP A 283 -9.15 -7.25 27.55
CA ASP A 283 -9.75 -8.44 26.92
C ASP A 283 -8.86 -9.02 25.84
N TYR A 284 -8.18 -8.16 25.07
CA TYR A 284 -7.18 -8.59 24.11
C TYR A 284 -6.08 -9.40 24.79
N HIS A 285 -5.51 -8.89 25.88
CA HIS A 285 -4.46 -9.57 26.62
C HIS A 285 -4.94 -10.83 27.35
N ALA A 286 -6.17 -10.83 27.86
CA ALA A 286 -6.77 -12.02 28.44
C ALA A 286 -6.87 -13.13 27.40
N LYS A 287 -7.38 -12.82 26.19
CA LYS A 287 -7.46 -13.77 25.08
C LYS A 287 -6.08 -14.29 24.64
N VAL A 288 -5.05 -13.43 24.61
CA VAL A 288 -3.67 -13.89 24.31
C VAL A 288 -3.15 -14.81 25.42
N SER A 289 -3.41 -14.49 26.69
CA SER A 289 -2.99 -15.31 27.83
C SER A 289 -3.67 -16.69 27.78
N THR A 290 -4.96 -16.76 27.45
CA THR A 290 -5.67 -18.03 27.25
C THR A 290 -5.02 -18.90 26.17
N LEU A 291 -4.52 -18.30 25.08
CA LEU A 291 -3.78 -19.04 24.04
C LEU A 291 -2.44 -19.56 24.54
N LEU A 292 -1.75 -18.81 25.40
CA LEU A 292 -0.43 -19.15 25.94
C LEU A 292 -0.49 -20.16 27.10
N ASN A 293 -1.66 -20.35 27.70
CA ASN A 293 -1.90 -21.36 28.73
C ASN A 293 -1.96 -22.79 28.17
N ASP A 294 -1.99 -22.97 26.84
CA ASP A 294 -1.80 -24.26 26.21
C ASP A 294 -0.35 -24.74 26.44
N SER A 295 -0.17 -25.53 27.51
CA SER A 295 1.11 -26.08 27.91
C SER A 295 1.63 -27.17 26.99
N ASP A 296 0.83 -27.68 26.05
CA ASP A 296 1.29 -28.66 25.05
C ASP A 296 2.02 -27.94 23.91
N THR A 297 1.54 -26.74 23.53
CA THR A 297 2.14 -25.93 22.47
C THR A 297 3.23 -24.98 22.98
N TYR A 298 3.00 -24.31 24.11
CA TYR A 298 3.83 -23.22 24.61
C TYR A 298 4.49 -23.52 25.95
N GLU A 299 5.63 -22.87 26.18
CA GLU A 299 6.39 -22.94 27.42
C GLU A 299 6.87 -21.54 27.79
N GLN A 300 6.59 -21.11 29.02
CA GLN A 300 7.14 -19.87 29.56
C GLN A 300 8.63 -20.05 29.91
N LEU A 301 9.46 -19.11 29.45
CA LEU A 301 10.90 -19.10 29.70
C LEU A 301 11.26 -18.18 30.86
N LYS A 302 12.21 -18.63 31.70
CA LYS A 302 12.71 -17.86 32.86
C LYS A 302 13.53 -16.62 32.48
N ARG A 303 14.11 -16.60 31.28
CA ARG A 303 15.01 -15.52 30.79
C ARG A 303 14.97 -15.41 29.27
N ASP A 304 15.43 -14.28 28.76
CA ASP A 304 15.61 -14.06 27.32
C ASP A 304 16.59 -15.09 26.71
N PRO A 305 16.15 -15.96 25.79
CA PRO A 305 17.01 -16.97 25.18
C PRO A 305 17.81 -16.43 23.98
N THR A 306 17.61 -15.17 23.57
CA THR A 306 18.14 -14.58 22.33
C THR A 306 19.63 -14.83 22.15
N SER A 307 20.44 -14.54 23.17
CA SER A 307 21.91 -14.69 23.10
C SER A 307 22.32 -16.15 22.90
N ASN A 308 21.64 -17.09 23.55
CA ASN A 308 21.94 -18.52 23.43
C ASN A 308 21.61 -19.04 22.03
N TYR A 309 20.42 -18.73 21.51
CA TYR A 309 20.03 -19.14 20.16
C TYR A 309 20.88 -18.46 19.09
N LYS A 310 21.26 -17.20 19.29
CA LYS A 310 22.18 -16.49 18.41
C LYS A 310 23.53 -17.19 18.34
N LYS A 311 24.07 -17.62 19.49
CA LYS A 311 25.30 -18.41 19.53
C LYS A 311 25.16 -19.71 18.76
N LYS A 312 24.11 -20.50 19.01
CA LYS A 312 23.85 -21.76 18.28
C LYS A 312 23.83 -21.57 16.76
N VAL A 313 23.16 -20.51 16.29
CA VAL A 313 23.12 -20.18 14.87
C VAL A 313 24.51 -19.81 14.34
N ILE A 314 25.25 -18.95 15.04
CA ILE A 314 26.60 -18.54 14.63
C ILE A 314 27.53 -19.74 14.57
N ASP A 315 27.54 -20.59 15.59
CA ASP A 315 28.38 -21.79 15.66
C ASP A 315 28.08 -22.72 14.47
N CYS A 316 26.80 -22.94 14.16
CA CYS A 316 26.38 -23.73 12.99
C CYS A 316 26.85 -23.11 11.67
N LEU A 317 26.67 -21.80 11.48
CA LEU A 317 27.09 -21.11 10.26
C LEU A 317 28.62 -21.09 10.10
N GLN A 318 29.37 -20.92 11.19
CA GLN A 318 30.84 -20.96 11.19
C GLN A 318 31.36 -22.34 10.81
N HIS A 319 30.72 -23.40 11.31
CA HIS A 319 31.06 -24.76 10.93
C HIS A 319 30.85 -24.98 9.41
N LEU A 320 29.69 -24.59 8.87
CA LEU A 320 29.40 -24.68 7.44
C LEU A 320 30.35 -23.84 6.56
N GLU A 321 30.80 -22.68 7.06
CA GLU A 321 31.77 -21.84 6.36
C GLU A 321 33.18 -22.46 6.39
N LYS A 322 33.59 -23.02 7.54
CA LYS A 322 34.88 -23.71 7.71
C LYS A 322 34.98 -24.94 6.79
N GLU A 323 33.88 -25.67 6.63
CA GLU A 323 33.77 -26.78 5.68
C GLU A 323 33.66 -26.32 4.21
N LYS A 324 33.65 -25.00 3.96
CA LYS A 324 33.51 -24.37 2.63
C LYS A 324 32.22 -24.74 1.90
N VAL A 325 31.21 -25.20 2.64
CA VAL A 325 29.88 -25.51 2.12
C VAL A 325 29.13 -24.23 1.79
N ILE A 326 29.26 -23.21 2.64
CA ILE A 326 28.76 -21.85 2.38
C ILE A 326 29.90 -20.87 2.15
N SER A 327 29.66 -19.87 1.30
CA SER A 327 30.64 -18.80 1.06
C SER A 327 30.59 -17.71 2.15
N PRO A 328 31.65 -16.90 2.33
CA PRO A 328 31.63 -15.78 3.27
C PRO A 328 30.53 -14.74 2.98
N ALA A 329 30.17 -14.58 1.70
CA ALA A 329 29.04 -13.73 1.31
C ALA A 329 27.70 -14.32 1.79
N LEU A 330 27.53 -15.64 1.68
CA LEU A 330 26.34 -16.34 2.17
C LEU A 330 26.29 -16.32 3.70
N TYR A 331 27.39 -16.58 4.39
CA TYR A 331 27.51 -16.48 5.84
C TYR A 331 26.98 -15.13 6.36
N ARG A 332 27.46 -14.01 5.79
CA ARG A 332 26.98 -12.66 6.16
C ARG A 332 25.51 -12.43 5.89
N ARG A 333 24.94 -13.07 4.87
CA ARG A 333 23.51 -13.00 4.53
C ARG A 333 22.64 -13.81 5.48
N LEU A 334 23.15 -14.95 5.96
CA LEU A 334 22.46 -15.83 6.90
C LEU A 334 22.63 -15.42 8.36
N TYR A 335 23.57 -14.52 8.64
CA TYR A 335 23.89 -14.06 9.99
C TYR A 335 22.63 -13.62 10.76
N PRO A 336 22.52 -13.95 12.07
CA PRO A 336 21.36 -13.62 12.88
C PRO A 336 20.99 -12.15 12.89
N GLY A 337 19.68 -11.87 12.85
CA GLY A 337 19.17 -10.54 13.13
C GLY A 337 19.18 -10.21 14.64
N GLU A 338 18.80 -8.98 14.98
CA GLU A 338 18.81 -8.47 16.36
C GLU A 338 17.39 -8.24 16.93
N ALA A 339 16.33 -8.47 16.15
CA ALA A 339 14.98 -8.20 16.61
C ALA A 339 14.46 -9.35 17.50
N THR A 340 13.88 -9.00 18.65
CA THR A 340 13.12 -9.95 19.47
C THR A 340 11.78 -10.23 18.80
N PRO A 341 11.41 -11.49 18.55
CA PRO A 341 10.08 -11.81 18.02
C PRO A 341 8.99 -11.44 19.03
N CYS A 342 7.85 -10.95 18.56
CA CYS A 342 6.68 -10.64 19.40
C CYS A 342 5.44 -11.38 18.88
N LEU A 343 4.61 -11.84 19.81
CA LEU A 343 3.29 -12.41 19.50
C LEU A 343 2.25 -11.29 19.39
N TYR A 344 1.36 -11.41 18.42
CA TYR A 344 0.11 -10.65 18.39
C TYR A 344 -1.02 -11.50 17.81
N GLY A 345 -2.25 -11.28 18.28
CA GLY A 345 -3.46 -11.94 17.80
C GLY A 345 -4.27 -11.10 16.80
N LEU A 346 -4.89 -11.75 15.81
CA LEU A 346 -5.91 -11.14 14.94
C LEU A 346 -7.32 -11.68 15.28
N PRO A 347 -8.32 -10.83 15.53
CA PRO A 347 -9.67 -11.27 15.91
C PRO A 347 -10.40 -11.97 14.77
N LYS A 348 -10.82 -13.22 15.01
CA LYS A 348 -11.67 -14.03 14.11
C LYS A 348 -13.14 -13.71 14.34
N ILE A 349 -13.58 -12.53 13.89
CA ILE A 349 -14.95 -12.02 14.11
C ILE A 349 -16.10 -12.84 13.52
N HIS A 350 -15.78 -13.88 12.73
CA HIS A 350 -16.72 -14.85 12.14
C HIS A 350 -16.92 -16.08 13.03
N LYS A 351 -16.21 -16.17 14.15
CA LYS A 351 -16.38 -17.20 15.18
C LYS A 351 -16.96 -16.56 16.44
N GLU A 352 -17.78 -17.32 17.16
CA GLU A 352 -18.34 -16.89 18.44
C GLU A 352 -17.24 -16.49 19.43
N GLY A 353 -17.47 -15.45 20.22
CA GLY A 353 -16.47 -14.88 21.14
C GLY A 353 -15.26 -14.20 20.48
N ALA A 354 -15.18 -14.16 19.15
CA ALA A 354 -14.08 -13.57 18.37
C ALA A 354 -12.67 -13.97 18.86
N PRO A 355 -12.33 -15.28 18.89
CA PRO A 355 -11.01 -15.76 19.30
C PRO A 355 -9.90 -15.19 18.42
N LEU A 356 -8.68 -15.14 18.94
CA LEU A 356 -7.53 -14.59 18.24
C LEU A 356 -6.82 -15.65 17.38
N ARG A 357 -6.36 -15.27 16.18
CA ARG A 357 -5.32 -16.01 15.44
C ARG A 357 -3.95 -15.54 15.90
N PRO A 358 -3.13 -16.38 16.56
CA PRO A 358 -1.79 -16.00 16.98
C PRO A 358 -0.85 -15.84 15.78
N ILE A 359 -0.03 -14.79 15.77
CA ILE A 359 1.02 -14.55 14.78
C ILE A 359 2.31 -14.14 15.49
N VAL A 360 3.41 -14.84 15.19
CA VAL A 360 4.75 -14.51 15.67
C VAL A 360 5.45 -13.63 14.63
N SER A 361 5.73 -12.39 15.01
CA SER A 361 6.48 -11.44 14.18
C SER A 361 7.98 -11.78 14.17
N SER A 362 8.40 -12.66 13.27
CA SER A 362 9.79 -13.16 13.18
C SER A 362 10.75 -12.29 12.35
N ILE A 363 10.29 -11.18 11.76
CA ILE A 363 11.12 -10.38 10.84
C ILE A 363 12.39 -9.90 11.54
N ASN A 364 13.55 -10.18 10.94
CA ASN A 364 14.87 -9.81 11.44
C ASN A 364 15.21 -10.41 12.83
N CYS A 365 14.58 -11.53 13.19
CA CYS A 365 14.98 -12.29 14.38
C CYS A 365 16.18 -13.21 14.11
N VAL A 366 16.60 -13.93 15.15
CA VAL A 366 17.78 -14.81 15.16
C VAL A 366 17.78 -15.81 14.00
N THR A 367 16.67 -16.51 13.74
CA THR A 367 16.59 -17.59 12.73
C THR A 367 15.97 -17.14 11.40
N TYR A 368 15.50 -15.89 11.28
CA TYR A 368 14.72 -15.42 10.13
C TYR A 368 15.42 -15.63 8.78
N ASN A 369 16.71 -15.28 8.69
CA ASN A 369 17.48 -15.38 7.45
C ASN A 369 17.73 -16.83 7.04
N ILE A 370 17.96 -17.72 8.01
CA ILE A 370 18.10 -19.17 7.76
C ILE A 370 16.77 -19.76 7.34
N ALA A 371 15.67 -19.45 8.04
CA ALA A 371 14.34 -19.93 7.69
C ALA A 371 13.97 -19.55 6.25
N LYS A 372 14.28 -18.32 5.82
CA LYS A 372 14.06 -17.87 4.43
C LYS A 372 14.94 -18.63 3.44
N TYR A 373 16.19 -18.89 3.79
CA TYR A 373 17.11 -19.62 2.92
C TYR A 373 16.71 -21.09 2.76
N VAL A 374 16.39 -21.77 3.86
CA VAL A 374 15.88 -23.14 3.86
C VAL A 374 14.54 -23.22 3.12
N ALA A 375 13.63 -22.28 3.33
CA ALA A 375 12.36 -22.23 2.58
C ALA A 375 12.59 -22.18 1.06
N ASN A 376 13.56 -21.40 0.58
CA ASN A 376 13.89 -21.35 -0.85
C ASN A 376 14.48 -22.67 -1.37
N ILE A 377 15.26 -23.38 -0.54
CA ILE A 377 15.78 -24.71 -0.88
C ILE A 377 14.65 -25.73 -0.90
N LEU A 378 13.67 -25.65 -0.01
CA LEU A 378 12.58 -26.64 0.08
C LEU A 378 11.42 -26.35 -0.89
N ALA A 379 11.22 -25.11 -1.31
CA ALA A 379 10.05 -24.70 -2.10
C ALA A 379 9.79 -25.53 -3.37
N PRO A 380 10.81 -25.92 -4.18
CA PRO A 380 10.57 -26.77 -5.35
C PRO A 380 10.08 -28.20 -5.05
N LEU A 381 10.12 -28.65 -3.79
CA LEU A 381 9.62 -29.97 -3.39
C LEU A 381 8.11 -29.96 -3.10
N VAL A 382 7.52 -28.78 -2.88
CA VAL A 382 6.11 -28.63 -2.52
C VAL A 382 5.24 -28.64 -3.76
N GLY A 383 4.13 -29.37 -3.68
CA GLY A 383 3.08 -29.31 -4.69
C GLY A 383 3.37 -30.11 -5.95
N ASN A 384 4.30 -31.06 -5.88
CA ASN A 384 4.61 -32.00 -6.97
C ASN A 384 3.63 -33.19 -7.02
N THR A 385 2.40 -33.00 -6.54
CA THR A 385 1.35 -34.01 -6.48
C THR A 385 0.14 -33.55 -7.28
N VAL A 386 -0.64 -34.49 -7.82
CA VAL A 386 -1.90 -34.19 -8.52
C VAL A 386 -2.94 -33.53 -7.59
N HIS A 387 -2.78 -33.75 -6.29
CA HIS A 387 -3.61 -33.25 -5.21
C HIS A 387 -3.39 -31.77 -4.90
N HIS A 388 -2.24 -31.22 -5.27
CA HIS A 388 -1.92 -29.83 -4.95
C HIS A 388 -2.71 -28.85 -5.82
N ILE A 389 -3.19 -27.79 -5.16
CA ILE A 389 -3.80 -26.63 -5.81
C ILE A 389 -2.95 -25.40 -5.48
N GLN A 390 -2.61 -24.63 -6.51
CA GLN A 390 -1.79 -23.43 -6.33
C GLN A 390 -2.59 -22.19 -5.89
N ASN A 391 -3.85 -22.09 -6.32
CA ASN A 391 -4.78 -20.99 -6.04
C ASN A 391 -6.17 -21.30 -6.63
N SER A 392 -7.15 -20.42 -6.38
CA SER A 392 -8.52 -20.56 -6.87
C SER A 392 -8.63 -20.68 -8.40
N MET A 393 -7.72 -20.08 -9.18
CA MET A 393 -7.78 -20.18 -10.65
C MET A 393 -7.34 -21.56 -11.15
N ASP A 394 -6.33 -22.16 -10.52
CA ASP A 394 -5.91 -23.53 -10.79
C ASP A 394 -7.03 -24.52 -10.43
N PHE A 395 -7.65 -24.33 -9.27
CA PHE A 395 -8.83 -25.09 -8.85
C PHE A 395 -9.98 -25.01 -9.88
N VAL A 396 -10.37 -23.79 -10.28
CA VAL A 396 -11.46 -23.59 -11.25
C VAL A 396 -11.17 -24.32 -12.56
N LYS A 397 -9.92 -24.29 -13.06
CA LYS A 397 -9.55 -25.01 -14.28
C LYS A 397 -9.71 -26.52 -14.12
N LYS A 398 -9.30 -27.09 -12.99
CA LYS A 398 -9.40 -28.53 -12.72
C LYS A 398 -10.85 -29.00 -12.52
N VAL A 399 -11.72 -28.16 -11.97
CA VAL A 399 -13.08 -28.54 -11.58
C VAL A 399 -14.15 -28.21 -12.63
N LYS A 400 -13.93 -27.22 -13.49
CA LYS A 400 -14.95 -26.73 -14.44
C LYS A 400 -15.45 -27.80 -15.42
N GLU A 401 -14.63 -28.78 -15.75
CA GLU A 401 -14.97 -29.86 -16.71
C GLU A 401 -15.45 -31.14 -16.00
N LEU A 402 -15.51 -31.14 -14.66
CA LEU A 402 -15.95 -32.29 -13.89
C LEU A 402 -17.48 -32.36 -13.85
N LYS A 403 -17.98 -33.59 -14.02
CA LYS A 403 -19.37 -33.95 -13.81
C LYS A 403 -19.49 -34.90 -12.62
N LEU A 404 -20.55 -34.74 -11.82
CA LEU A 404 -20.87 -35.65 -10.74
C LEU A 404 -21.75 -36.79 -11.26
N GLU A 405 -21.37 -38.04 -10.96
CA GLU A 405 -22.25 -39.21 -11.14
C GLU A 405 -23.39 -39.17 -10.12
N ILE A 406 -24.42 -40.02 -10.27
CA ILE A 406 -25.64 -39.97 -9.45
C ILE A 406 -25.33 -40.14 -7.95
N ASP A 407 -24.36 -40.98 -7.61
CA ASP A 407 -23.94 -41.33 -6.25
C ASP A 407 -22.70 -40.54 -5.77
N ASP A 408 -22.19 -39.61 -6.59
CA ASP A 408 -21.10 -38.72 -6.17
C ASP A 408 -21.62 -37.57 -5.31
N THR A 409 -20.78 -37.06 -4.43
CA THR A 409 -20.97 -35.79 -3.74
C THR A 409 -19.64 -35.03 -3.64
N MET A 410 -19.72 -33.81 -3.13
CA MET A 410 -18.55 -33.00 -2.82
C MET A 410 -18.52 -32.70 -1.33
N VAL A 411 -17.34 -32.69 -0.73
CA VAL A 411 -17.15 -32.24 0.64
C VAL A 411 -15.90 -31.36 0.73
N SER A 412 -15.91 -30.43 1.67
CA SER A 412 -14.74 -29.64 2.02
C SER A 412 -14.22 -30.10 3.38
N TYR A 413 -12.92 -30.35 3.49
CA TYR A 413 -12.26 -30.60 4.77
C TYR A 413 -11.34 -29.43 5.14
N ASP A 414 -11.39 -29.00 6.40
CA ASP A 414 -10.49 -27.99 6.98
C ASP A 414 -9.67 -28.61 8.10
N VAL A 415 -8.34 -28.46 8.05
CA VAL A 415 -7.44 -28.96 9.09
C VAL A 415 -7.47 -28.02 10.29
N THR A 416 -7.84 -28.55 11.45
CA THR A 416 -7.91 -27.75 12.67
C THR A 416 -6.51 -27.34 13.13
N SER A 417 -6.26 -26.03 13.17
CA SER A 417 -5.02 -25.46 13.73
C SER A 417 -3.72 -26.04 13.15
N LEU A 418 -3.72 -26.34 11.84
CA LEU A 418 -2.63 -27.01 11.11
C LEU A 418 -1.21 -26.71 11.65
N PHE A 419 -0.83 -25.43 11.71
CA PHE A 419 0.51 -25.04 12.10
C PHE A 419 0.90 -25.46 13.52
N THR A 420 0.01 -25.39 14.51
CA THR A 420 0.33 -25.78 15.89
C THR A 420 0.31 -27.29 16.09
N CYS A 421 -0.33 -28.04 15.19
CA CYS A 421 -0.49 -29.50 15.27
C CYS A 421 0.61 -30.29 14.54
N ILE A 422 1.45 -29.65 13.74
CA ILE A 422 2.51 -30.37 13.01
C ILE A 422 3.63 -30.80 13.97
N PRO A 423 3.90 -32.10 14.10
CA PRO A 423 4.98 -32.56 14.96
C PRO A 423 6.33 -32.32 14.25
N THR A 424 7.21 -31.54 14.89
CA THR A 424 8.40 -30.98 14.23
C THR A 424 9.42 -32.05 13.85
N ALA A 425 9.60 -33.08 14.68
CA ALA A 425 10.54 -34.17 14.43
C ALA A 425 10.15 -34.99 13.21
N GLU A 426 8.91 -35.48 13.17
CA GLU A 426 8.37 -36.25 12.04
C GLU A 426 8.33 -35.40 10.76
N ALA A 427 8.04 -34.10 10.86
CA ALA A 427 8.10 -33.20 9.72
C ALA A 427 9.53 -33.03 9.16
N ILE A 428 10.55 -32.92 10.02
CA ILE A 428 11.96 -32.91 9.59
C ILE A 428 12.33 -34.24 8.93
N ASP A 429 11.83 -35.36 9.45
CA ASP A 429 12.08 -36.68 8.86
C ASP A 429 11.44 -36.84 7.48
N THR A 430 10.22 -36.35 7.30
CA THR A 430 9.56 -36.27 5.98
C THR A 430 10.37 -35.42 5.01
N VAL A 431 10.84 -34.25 5.44
CA VAL A 431 11.72 -33.39 4.64
C VAL A 431 13.02 -34.11 4.27
N ARG A 432 13.62 -34.84 5.21
CA ARG A 432 14.86 -35.60 4.98
C ARG A 432 14.67 -36.66 3.88
N LYS A 433 13.57 -37.42 3.95
CA LYS A 433 13.24 -38.45 2.93
C LYS A 433 13.08 -37.82 1.55
N ARG A 434 12.33 -36.71 1.45
CA ARG A 434 12.12 -35.98 0.18
C ARG A 434 13.42 -35.41 -0.38
N LEU A 435 14.29 -34.85 0.47
CA LEU A 435 15.59 -34.31 0.04
C LEU A 435 16.53 -35.40 -0.48
N LYS A 436 16.52 -36.60 0.11
CA LYS A 436 17.32 -37.73 -0.37
C LYS A 436 16.89 -38.23 -1.75
N GLN A 437 15.61 -38.06 -2.07
CA GLN A 437 15.04 -38.43 -3.37
C GLN A 437 15.17 -37.31 -4.42
N ASP A 438 15.56 -36.10 -4.01
CA ASP A 438 15.61 -34.94 -4.89
C ASP A 438 16.95 -34.82 -5.62
N THR A 439 16.91 -35.15 -6.91
CA THR A 439 18.06 -35.05 -7.81
C THR A 439 18.47 -33.60 -8.12
N THR A 440 17.60 -32.61 -7.85
CA THR A 440 17.85 -31.20 -8.17
C THR A 440 18.52 -30.43 -7.03
N LEU A 441 18.70 -31.03 -5.84
CA LEU A 441 19.23 -30.36 -4.64
C LEU A 441 20.59 -29.69 -4.89
N SER A 442 21.52 -30.39 -5.55
CA SER A 442 22.88 -29.93 -5.85
C SER A 442 22.92 -28.66 -6.72
N SER A 443 21.91 -28.46 -7.56
CA SER A 443 21.79 -27.25 -8.38
C SER A 443 21.36 -26.02 -7.57
N ARG A 444 20.75 -26.24 -6.40
CA ARG A 444 20.16 -25.19 -5.55
C ARG A 444 21.06 -24.81 -4.39
N THR A 445 21.83 -25.76 -3.87
CA THR A 445 22.74 -25.57 -2.74
C THR A 445 23.85 -26.62 -2.70
N LYS A 446 24.95 -26.28 -2.03
CA LYS A 446 26.02 -27.24 -1.70
C LYS A 446 25.76 -28.02 -0.40
N LEU A 447 24.71 -27.66 0.34
CA LEU A 447 24.34 -28.32 1.59
C LEU A 447 23.85 -29.75 1.30
N THR A 448 24.26 -30.70 2.14
CA THR A 448 23.69 -32.06 2.13
C THR A 448 22.25 -32.06 2.70
N PRO A 449 21.45 -33.11 2.43
CA PRO A 449 20.13 -33.27 3.06
C PRO A 449 20.19 -33.13 4.58
N GLU A 450 21.21 -33.72 5.22
CA GLU A 450 21.44 -33.67 6.66
C GLU A 450 21.70 -32.23 7.14
N GLN A 451 22.57 -31.48 6.47
CA GLN A 451 22.85 -30.09 6.82
C GLN A 451 21.63 -29.18 6.64
N VAL A 452 20.81 -29.41 5.61
CA VAL A 452 19.52 -28.69 5.43
C VAL A 452 18.57 -29.01 6.59
N CYS A 453 18.47 -30.28 6.98
CA CYS A 453 17.67 -30.70 8.14
C CYS A 453 18.18 -30.11 9.46
N SER A 454 19.49 -29.98 9.67
CA SER A 454 20.05 -29.33 10.86
C SER A 454 19.68 -27.84 10.94
N LEU A 455 19.75 -27.13 9.80
CA LEU A 455 19.29 -25.73 9.74
C LEU A 455 17.78 -25.60 9.95
N LEU A 456 17.01 -26.55 9.43
CA LEU A 456 15.56 -26.62 9.63
C LEU A 456 15.20 -26.87 11.10
N ASP A 457 15.88 -27.82 11.74
CA ASP A 457 15.74 -28.13 13.17
C ASP A 457 15.97 -26.90 14.04
N LEU A 458 17.07 -26.16 13.78
CA LEU A 458 17.33 -24.88 14.43
C LEU A 458 16.17 -23.90 14.24
N CYS A 459 15.60 -23.81 13.04
CA CYS A 459 14.49 -22.89 12.77
C CYS A 459 13.20 -23.27 13.52
N LEU A 460 12.87 -24.55 13.60
CA LEU A 460 11.61 -25.04 14.19
C LEU A 460 11.71 -25.08 15.73
N ASN A 461 12.82 -25.59 16.28
CA ASN A 461 12.96 -25.86 17.72
C ASN A 461 13.54 -24.69 18.55
N THR A 462 13.93 -23.58 17.91
CA THR A 462 14.33 -22.34 18.60
C THR A 462 13.32 -21.20 18.42
N THR A 463 12.07 -21.52 18.10
CA THR A 463 11.00 -20.53 17.99
C THR A 463 10.63 -19.98 19.38
N TYR A 464 10.92 -18.70 19.60
CA TYR A 464 10.55 -17.98 20.82
C TYR A 464 9.95 -16.61 20.50
N PHE A 465 9.25 -16.02 21.45
CA PHE A 465 8.69 -14.68 21.32
C PHE A 465 8.43 -14.04 22.68
N LYS A 466 8.25 -12.72 22.66
CA LYS A 466 7.91 -11.88 23.82
C LYS A 466 6.43 -11.50 23.80
N HIS A 467 5.79 -11.53 24.96
CA HIS A 467 4.47 -10.95 25.21
C HIS A 467 4.41 -10.39 26.64
N LYS A 468 4.06 -9.10 26.81
CA LYS A 468 3.99 -8.43 28.13
C LYS A 468 5.24 -8.66 28.98
N ASP A 469 6.41 -8.41 28.39
CA ASP A 469 7.70 -8.58 29.07
C ASP A 469 8.09 -10.01 29.49
N VAL A 470 7.27 -11.01 29.17
CA VAL A 470 7.55 -12.43 29.40
C VAL A 470 7.95 -13.11 28.09
N PHE A 471 8.92 -14.02 28.18
CA PHE A 471 9.38 -14.82 27.05
C PHE A 471 8.69 -16.18 27.04
N TYR A 472 8.32 -16.63 25.85
CA TYR A 472 7.72 -17.94 25.61
C TYR A 472 8.48 -18.65 24.49
N ARG A 473 8.51 -19.98 24.56
CA ARG A 473 8.95 -20.88 23.49
C ARG A 473 7.73 -21.61 22.96
N GLN A 474 7.61 -21.68 21.63
CA GLN A 474 6.70 -22.64 21.01
C GLN A 474 7.47 -23.96 20.87
N LYS A 475 7.09 -24.97 21.67
CA LYS A 475 7.79 -26.26 21.73
C LYS A 475 7.16 -27.32 20.81
N HIS A 476 5.93 -27.10 20.35
CA HIS A 476 5.23 -27.97 19.42
C HIS A 476 4.63 -27.16 18.27
N GLY A 477 4.51 -27.78 17.09
CA GLY A 477 4.06 -27.09 15.89
C GLY A 477 5.11 -26.20 15.23
N CYS A 478 4.72 -25.64 14.10
CA CYS A 478 5.43 -24.60 13.39
C CYS A 478 4.85 -23.21 13.74
N ALA A 479 5.70 -22.20 13.96
CA ALA A 479 5.23 -20.85 14.21
C ALA A 479 4.55 -20.23 12.98
N MET A 480 3.34 -19.70 13.17
CA MET A 480 2.69 -18.82 12.21
C MET A 480 3.49 -17.51 12.11
N GLY A 481 4.09 -17.26 10.94
CA GLY A 481 4.94 -16.09 10.69
C GLY A 481 6.41 -16.41 10.43
N SER A 482 6.85 -17.67 10.58
CA SER A 482 8.15 -18.11 10.09
C SER A 482 8.09 -18.41 8.57
N PRO A 483 9.10 -17.99 7.77
CA PRO A 483 9.12 -18.23 6.32
C PRO A 483 9.08 -19.71 5.91
N VAL A 484 9.58 -20.61 6.76
CA VAL A 484 9.71 -22.04 6.43
C VAL A 484 8.47 -22.86 6.81
N SER A 485 7.66 -22.37 7.76
CA SER A 485 6.49 -23.09 8.27
C SER A 485 5.50 -23.53 7.18
N PRO A 486 5.11 -22.68 6.20
CA PRO A 486 4.17 -23.10 5.16
C PRO A 486 4.70 -24.21 4.25
N ILE A 487 6.02 -24.24 4.04
CA ILE A 487 6.67 -25.26 3.22
C ILE A 487 6.66 -26.61 3.96
N VAL A 488 7.07 -26.61 5.23
CA VAL A 488 7.07 -27.81 6.09
C VAL A 488 5.65 -28.36 6.25
N ALA A 489 4.68 -27.47 6.50
CA ALA A 489 3.28 -27.86 6.63
C ALA A 489 2.75 -28.57 5.37
N ASN A 490 3.04 -28.04 4.19
CA ASN A 490 2.61 -28.71 2.95
C ASN A 490 3.29 -30.06 2.75
N LEU A 491 4.60 -30.16 2.97
CA LEU A 491 5.32 -31.43 2.80
C LEU A 491 4.84 -32.50 3.79
N TYR A 492 4.55 -32.12 5.02
CA TYR A 492 3.97 -33.03 6.02
C TYR A 492 2.56 -33.47 5.60
N MET A 493 1.70 -32.53 5.20
CA MET A 493 0.35 -32.84 4.76
C MET A 493 0.30 -33.70 3.48
N GLU A 494 1.28 -33.55 2.59
CA GLU A 494 1.41 -34.44 1.41
C GLU A 494 1.67 -35.90 1.80
N GLU A 495 2.39 -36.15 2.89
CA GLU A 495 2.60 -37.51 3.39
C GLU A 495 1.34 -38.07 4.08
N VAL A 496 0.68 -37.24 4.90
CA VAL A 496 -0.58 -37.59 5.58
C VAL A 496 -1.67 -37.91 4.56
N GLU A 497 -1.86 -37.06 3.54
CA GLU A 497 -2.89 -37.27 2.53
C GLU A 497 -2.62 -38.51 1.67
N LYS A 498 -1.36 -38.73 1.28
CA LYS A 498 -0.97 -39.93 0.55
C LYS A 498 -1.31 -41.19 1.35
N LYS A 499 -0.91 -41.24 2.62
CA LYS A 499 -1.22 -42.37 3.50
C LYS A 499 -2.73 -42.55 3.67
N ALA A 500 -3.49 -41.47 3.80
CA ALA A 500 -4.93 -41.52 3.97
C ALA A 500 -5.63 -42.11 2.73
N LEU A 501 -5.22 -41.70 1.53
CA LEU A 501 -5.76 -42.21 0.26
C LEU A 501 -5.34 -43.66 0.00
N ASP A 502 -4.08 -44.02 0.24
CA ASP A 502 -3.55 -45.37 -0.05
C ASP A 502 -4.11 -46.45 0.89
N THR A 503 -4.50 -46.09 2.11
CA THR A 503 -4.90 -47.06 3.15
C THR A 503 -6.41 -47.19 3.37
N PHE A 504 -7.22 -46.39 2.66
CA PHE A 504 -8.67 -46.47 2.80
C PHE A 504 -9.21 -47.74 2.14
N LYS A 505 -9.99 -48.54 2.88
CA LYS A 505 -10.52 -49.83 2.40
C LYS A 505 -11.75 -49.70 1.49
N GLY A 506 -12.47 -48.58 1.57
CA GLY A 506 -13.65 -48.30 0.74
C GLY A 506 -13.28 -47.72 -0.62
N THR A 507 -14.27 -47.19 -1.34
CA THR A 507 -13.99 -46.45 -2.58
C THR A 507 -13.32 -45.12 -2.25
N THR A 508 -12.04 -44.99 -2.57
CA THR A 508 -11.27 -43.76 -2.38
C THR A 508 -11.89 -42.58 -3.12
N PRO A 509 -11.72 -41.33 -2.62
CA PRO A 509 -12.13 -40.16 -3.38
C PRO A 509 -11.57 -40.15 -4.79
N SER A 510 -12.43 -39.87 -5.77
CA SER A 510 -12.01 -39.72 -7.17
C SER A 510 -11.10 -38.50 -7.37
N HIS A 511 -11.34 -37.44 -6.59
CA HIS A 511 -10.55 -36.22 -6.61
C HIS A 511 -10.33 -35.73 -5.19
N TRP A 512 -9.10 -35.36 -4.89
CA TRP A 512 -8.67 -34.78 -3.63
C TRP A 512 -7.76 -33.59 -3.97
N PHE A 513 -8.22 -32.38 -3.67
CA PHE A 513 -7.59 -31.13 -4.07
C PHE A 513 -7.36 -30.23 -2.86
N ARG A 514 -6.10 -30.09 -2.45
CA ARG A 514 -5.71 -29.36 -1.23
C ARG A 514 -5.00 -28.05 -1.55
N TYR A 515 -5.43 -27.00 -0.85
CA TYR A 515 -4.74 -25.72 -0.73
C TYR A 515 -4.41 -25.47 0.74
N VAL A 516 -3.16 -25.76 1.13
CA VAL A 516 -2.69 -25.62 2.52
C VAL A 516 -3.56 -26.44 3.49
N ASP A 517 -4.45 -25.80 4.26
CA ASP A 517 -5.36 -26.36 5.26
C ASP A 517 -6.74 -26.74 4.70
N ASP A 518 -7.18 -26.10 3.62
CA ASP A 518 -8.46 -26.36 2.96
C ASP A 518 -8.32 -27.48 1.92
N THR A 519 -9.21 -28.48 1.93
CA THR A 519 -9.24 -29.58 0.95
C THR A 519 -10.64 -29.76 0.36
N TRP A 520 -10.76 -29.71 -0.97
CA TRP A 520 -11.97 -30.06 -1.70
C TRP A 520 -11.89 -31.51 -2.18
N VAL A 521 -12.99 -32.26 -2.05
CA VAL A 521 -13.02 -33.69 -2.33
C VAL A 521 -14.27 -34.05 -3.11
N LYS A 522 -14.12 -34.86 -4.17
CA LYS A 522 -15.20 -35.56 -4.89
C LYS A 522 -15.18 -37.04 -4.51
N ILE A 523 -16.24 -37.52 -3.87
CA ILE A 523 -16.32 -38.87 -3.30
C ILE A 523 -17.75 -39.42 -3.41
N LYS A 524 -17.91 -40.75 -3.39
CA LYS A 524 -19.22 -41.40 -3.27
C LYS A 524 -19.90 -41.00 -1.95
N GLU A 525 -21.17 -40.61 -2.01
CA GLU A 525 -21.92 -40.08 -0.86
C GLU A 525 -21.92 -41.05 0.34
N ARG A 526 -22.11 -42.35 0.06
CA ARG A 526 -22.09 -43.41 1.09
C ARG A 526 -20.76 -43.56 1.81
N GLU A 527 -19.64 -43.21 1.16
CA GLU A 527 -18.29 -43.38 1.70
C GLU A 527 -17.87 -42.20 2.57
N VAL A 528 -18.56 -41.05 2.49
CA VAL A 528 -18.19 -39.82 3.20
C VAL A 528 -17.98 -40.06 4.70
N PRO A 529 -18.90 -40.72 5.46
CA PRO A 529 -18.71 -40.92 6.90
C PRO A 529 -17.54 -41.85 7.21
N ALA A 530 -17.41 -42.95 6.46
CA ALA A 530 -16.34 -43.93 6.67
C ALA A 530 -14.96 -43.32 6.37
N PHE A 531 -14.86 -42.56 5.28
CA PHE A 531 -13.65 -41.86 4.90
C PHE A 531 -13.30 -40.74 5.88
N THR A 532 -14.29 -39.96 6.35
CA THR A 532 -14.07 -38.92 7.39
C THR A 532 -13.47 -39.52 8.67
N LYS A 533 -13.96 -40.70 9.08
CA LYS A 533 -13.44 -41.41 10.25
C LYS A 533 -12.01 -41.93 9.99
N HIS A 534 -11.76 -42.44 8.79
CA HIS A 534 -10.45 -42.96 8.39
C HIS A 534 -9.38 -41.87 8.30
N ILE A 535 -9.63 -40.75 7.62
CA ILE A 535 -8.62 -39.69 7.49
C ILE A 535 -8.19 -39.12 8.85
N ASN A 536 -9.10 -39.10 9.83
CA ASN A 536 -8.85 -38.68 11.21
C ASN A 536 -8.18 -39.76 12.09
N SER A 537 -8.01 -40.99 11.61
CA SER A 537 -7.27 -42.05 12.31
C SER A 537 -5.85 -42.25 11.76
N VAL A 538 -5.54 -41.68 10.59
CA VAL A 538 -4.27 -41.87 9.88
C VAL A 538 -3.08 -41.21 10.60
N ASP A 539 -3.33 -40.07 11.25
CA ASP A 539 -2.35 -39.28 11.98
C ASP A 539 -2.93 -38.86 13.35
N LYS A 540 -2.14 -38.96 14.41
CA LYS A 540 -2.58 -38.67 15.78
C LYS A 540 -2.68 -37.18 16.11
N ASN A 541 -2.01 -36.32 15.35
CA ASN A 541 -1.91 -34.88 15.60
C ASN A 541 -2.79 -34.06 14.63
N ILE A 542 -3.08 -34.59 13.44
CA ILE A 542 -3.87 -33.89 12.42
C ILE A 542 -5.34 -34.31 12.49
N THR A 543 -6.21 -33.32 12.65
CA THR A 543 -7.67 -33.50 12.65
C THR A 543 -8.31 -32.66 11.57
N PHE A 544 -9.22 -33.26 10.81
CA PHE A 544 -10.04 -32.65 9.77
C PHE A 544 -11.46 -32.44 10.27
N THR A 545 -11.96 -31.22 10.06
CA THR A 545 -13.40 -30.90 10.13
C THR A 545 -14.01 -30.98 8.74
N ARG A 546 -15.31 -31.25 8.64
CA ARG A 546 -16.01 -31.45 7.36
C ARG A 546 -17.14 -30.44 7.19
N GLU A 547 -17.22 -29.87 5.99
CA GLU A 547 -18.36 -29.11 5.50
C GLU A 547 -19.00 -29.86 4.32
N ASP A 548 -20.28 -30.17 4.46
CA ASP A 548 -21.09 -30.86 3.47
C ASP A 548 -21.78 -29.85 2.52
N VAL A 549 -22.19 -30.30 1.34
CA VAL A 549 -22.98 -29.49 0.39
C VAL A 549 -24.29 -29.04 1.04
N LYS A 550 -24.61 -27.75 0.90
CA LYS A 550 -25.87 -27.14 1.35
C LYS A 550 -26.50 -26.37 0.20
N ASP A 551 -27.80 -26.53 -0.02
CA ASP A 551 -28.54 -25.87 -1.11
C ASP A 551 -27.88 -26.07 -2.49
N SER A 552 -27.39 -27.28 -2.76
CA SER A 552 -26.61 -27.64 -3.95
C SER A 552 -25.33 -26.82 -4.14
N LYS A 553 -24.78 -26.26 -3.07
CA LYS A 553 -23.57 -25.44 -3.09
C LYS A 553 -22.53 -25.89 -2.06
N LEU A 554 -21.26 -25.72 -2.40
CA LEU A 554 -20.14 -25.88 -1.49
C LEU A 554 -19.16 -24.72 -1.67
N ALA A 555 -18.72 -24.12 -0.56
CA ALA A 555 -17.70 -23.09 -0.58
C ALA A 555 -16.30 -23.73 -0.51
N PHE A 556 -15.39 -23.28 -1.35
CA PHE A 556 -13.97 -23.65 -1.28
C PHE A 556 -13.11 -22.49 -1.77
N LEU A 557 -12.14 -22.05 -0.97
CA LEU A 557 -11.34 -20.85 -1.25
C LEU A 557 -12.23 -19.60 -1.51
N ASP A 558 -12.06 -18.99 -2.69
CA ASP A 558 -12.85 -17.85 -3.18
C ASP A 558 -13.99 -18.31 -4.14
N CYS A 559 -14.31 -19.60 -4.17
CA CYS A 559 -15.25 -20.22 -5.11
C CYS A 559 -16.49 -20.76 -4.38
N ALA A 560 -17.66 -20.55 -4.98
CA ALA A 560 -18.89 -21.24 -4.64
C ALA A 560 -19.20 -22.21 -5.77
N ILE A 561 -19.03 -23.50 -5.51
CA ILE A 561 -19.28 -24.57 -6.47
C ILE A 561 -20.77 -24.90 -6.38
N VAL A 562 -21.49 -24.79 -7.49
CA VAL A 562 -22.94 -25.00 -7.61
C VAL A 562 -23.18 -26.25 -8.46
N ILE A 563 -23.91 -27.21 -7.92
CA ILE A 563 -24.34 -28.40 -8.65
C ILE A 563 -25.59 -28.03 -9.45
N LYS A 564 -25.52 -28.14 -10.78
CA LYS A 564 -26.67 -27.96 -11.68
C LYS A 564 -27.56 -29.20 -11.71
N GLU A 565 -28.78 -29.04 -12.25
CA GLU A 565 -29.72 -30.15 -12.50
C GLU A 565 -29.07 -31.28 -13.32
N GLY A 566 -28.27 -30.94 -14.33
CA GLY A 566 -27.50 -31.90 -15.13
C GLY A 566 -26.29 -32.52 -14.42
N ARG A 567 -26.07 -32.22 -13.13
CA ARG A 567 -24.92 -32.63 -12.29
C ARG A 567 -23.56 -32.10 -12.75
N ASP A 568 -23.57 -31.11 -13.64
CA ASP A 568 -22.39 -30.31 -14.00
C ASP A 568 -22.10 -29.28 -12.89
N LEU A 569 -20.83 -28.87 -12.78
CA LEU A 569 -20.37 -27.94 -11.76
C LEU A 569 -20.20 -26.53 -12.34
N ASP A 570 -20.99 -25.60 -11.81
CA ASP A 570 -20.79 -24.17 -12.02
C ASP A 570 -20.01 -23.55 -10.88
N ILE A 571 -19.25 -22.50 -11.17
CA ILE A 571 -18.44 -21.83 -10.16
C ILE A 571 -18.78 -20.35 -10.17
N GLU A 572 -19.16 -19.84 -8.99
CA GLU A 572 -19.38 -18.42 -8.71
C GLU A 572 -18.30 -17.89 -7.76
N VAL A 573 -18.19 -16.56 -7.63
CA VAL A 573 -17.32 -15.93 -6.64
C VAL A 573 -17.96 -16.04 -5.25
N TYR A 574 -17.31 -16.75 -4.34
CA TYR A 574 -17.76 -16.84 -2.95
C TYR A 574 -17.29 -15.64 -2.12
N ARG A 575 -18.18 -15.17 -1.23
CA ARG A 575 -17.88 -14.17 -0.21
C ARG A 575 -18.38 -14.71 1.11
N LYS A 576 -17.51 -14.76 2.12
CA LYS A 576 -17.92 -15.13 3.48
C LYS A 576 -18.96 -14.14 4.02
N PRO A 577 -19.84 -14.56 4.95
CA PRO A 577 -20.85 -13.66 5.54
C PRO A 577 -20.27 -12.38 6.16
N THR A 578 -19.02 -12.42 6.63
CA THR A 578 -18.32 -11.25 7.18
C THR A 578 -17.63 -10.37 6.13
N HIS A 579 -17.88 -10.59 4.83
CA HIS A 579 -17.32 -9.75 3.76
C HIS A 579 -18.00 -8.39 3.76
N THR A 580 -17.20 -7.32 3.88
CA THR A 580 -17.70 -5.96 4.10
C THR A 580 -17.90 -5.15 2.83
N ASP A 581 -17.44 -5.66 1.68
CA ASP A 581 -17.29 -4.92 0.43
C ASP A 581 -16.45 -3.63 0.56
N GLN A 582 -15.67 -3.52 1.65
CA GLN A 582 -14.75 -2.42 1.86
C GLN A 582 -13.46 -2.66 1.05
N TYR A 583 -13.31 -1.84 0.01
CA TYR A 583 -12.06 -1.73 -0.75
C TYR A 583 -11.35 -0.42 -0.40
N LEU A 584 -10.17 -0.20 -1.00
CA LEU A 584 -9.43 1.05 -0.79
C LEU A 584 -10.28 2.25 -1.24
N LEU A 585 -10.65 3.13 -0.31
CA LEU A 585 -11.45 4.32 -0.63
C LEU A 585 -10.74 5.24 -1.64
N PHE A 586 -11.53 5.79 -2.57
CA PHE A 586 -10.99 6.56 -3.69
C PHE A 586 -10.35 7.91 -3.28
N ASP A 587 -10.72 8.47 -2.13
CA ASP A 587 -10.15 9.68 -1.54
C ASP A 587 -8.87 9.42 -0.71
N SER A 588 -8.46 8.15 -0.57
CA SER A 588 -7.19 7.79 0.08
C SER A 588 -5.99 8.41 -0.64
N HIS A 589 -4.93 8.77 0.11
CA HIS A 589 -3.70 9.34 -0.45
C HIS A 589 -2.80 8.27 -1.09
N HIS A 590 -3.35 7.56 -2.06
CA HIS A 590 -2.69 6.55 -2.87
C HIS A 590 -2.47 7.04 -4.30
N PRO A 591 -1.42 6.56 -4.98
CA PRO A 591 -1.28 6.70 -6.42
C PRO A 591 -2.53 6.26 -7.17
N LEU A 592 -2.89 6.97 -8.24
CA LEU A 592 -4.04 6.58 -9.07
C LEU A 592 -3.90 5.16 -9.62
N GLU A 593 -2.67 4.72 -9.93
CA GLU A 593 -2.40 3.37 -10.42
C GLU A 593 -2.73 2.25 -9.42
N HIS A 594 -2.65 2.52 -8.11
CA HIS A 594 -3.06 1.58 -7.05
C HIS A 594 -4.58 1.50 -6.97
N LYS A 595 -5.27 2.65 -7.00
CA LYS A 595 -6.75 2.72 -7.03
C LYS A 595 -7.31 1.99 -8.24
N LEU A 596 -6.79 2.28 -9.44
CA LEU A 596 -7.17 1.55 -10.65
C LEU A 596 -6.75 0.07 -10.61
N GLY A 597 -5.72 -0.26 -9.82
CA GLY A 597 -5.30 -1.63 -9.54
C GLY A 597 -6.39 -2.44 -8.85
N VAL A 598 -7.12 -1.85 -7.91
CA VAL A 598 -8.25 -2.49 -7.22
C VAL A 598 -9.29 -2.96 -8.23
N ILE A 599 -9.71 -2.07 -9.15
CA ILE A 599 -10.67 -2.41 -10.22
C ILE A 599 -10.12 -3.56 -11.06
N ARG A 600 -8.86 -3.47 -11.52
CA ARG A 600 -8.24 -4.53 -12.35
C ARG A 600 -8.22 -5.89 -11.67
N THR A 601 -7.81 -5.94 -10.41
CA THR A 601 -7.71 -7.21 -9.66
C THR A 601 -9.08 -7.83 -9.44
N LEU A 602 -10.09 -7.03 -9.09
CA LEU A 602 -11.46 -7.53 -8.89
C LEU A 602 -12.10 -7.98 -10.21
N HIS A 603 -11.93 -7.22 -11.29
CA HIS A 603 -12.38 -7.64 -12.62
C HIS A 603 -11.68 -8.93 -13.08
N HIS A 604 -10.36 -9.04 -12.85
CA HIS A 604 -9.63 -10.25 -13.19
C HIS A 604 -10.13 -11.47 -12.42
N ARG A 605 -10.43 -11.31 -11.12
CA ARG A 605 -11.06 -12.37 -10.31
C ARG A 605 -12.43 -12.76 -10.86
N ALA A 606 -13.26 -11.79 -11.21
CA ALA A 606 -14.58 -12.05 -11.82
C ALA A 606 -14.45 -12.87 -13.12
N GLU A 607 -13.48 -12.54 -13.98
CA GLU A 607 -13.26 -13.28 -15.23
C GLU A 607 -12.72 -14.69 -15.05
N THR A 608 -11.89 -14.90 -14.02
CA THR A 608 -11.13 -16.14 -13.83
C THR A 608 -11.85 -17.16 -12.96
N VAL A 609 -12.65 -16.70 -11.99
CA VAL A 609 -13.38 -17.58 -11.07
C VAL A 609 -14.75 -17.96 -11.61
N ALA A 610 -15.51 -17.01 -12.14
CA ALA A 610 -16.87 -17.30 -12.59
C ALA A 610 -16.87 -18.14 -13.87
N SER A 611 -17.53 -19.30 -13.85
CA SER A 611 -17.49 -20.29 -14.94
C SER A 611 -18.29 -19.86 -16.17
N ASN A 612 -19.43 -19.20 -15.97
CA ASN A 612 -20.41 -18.85 -17.01
C ASN A 612 -20.58 -17.31 -17.17
N ALA A 613 -21.22 -16.89 -18.26
CA ALA A 613 -21.38 -15.47 -18.60
C ALA A 613 -22.34 -14.71 -17.65
N GLU A 614 -23.36 -15.37 -17.14
CA GLU A 614 -24.35 -14.78 -16.24
C GLU A 614 -23.74 -14.47 -14.86
N ALA A 615 -23.01 -15.44 -14.29
CA ALA A 615 -22.27 -15.30 -13.04
C ALA A 615 -21.22 -14.18 -13.14
N LYS A 616 -20.55 -14.06 -14.29
CA LYS A 616 -19.63 -12.94 -14.58
C LYS A 616 -20.35 -11.59 -14.55
N GLU A 617 -21.49 -11.46 -15.22
CA GLU A 617 -22.24 -10.21 -15.25
C GLU A 617 -22.81 -9.84 -13.88
N LYS A 618 -23.32 -10.82 -13.13
CA LYS A 618 -23.77 -10.65 -11.74
C LYS A 618 -22.62 -10.15 -10.86
N GLU A 619 -21.45 -10.78 -10.95
CA GLU A 619 -20.25 -10.35 -10.23
C GLU A 619 -19.82 -8.93 -10.64
N TYR A 620 -19.88 -8.58 -11.93
CA TYR A 620 -19.55 -7.24 -12.39
C TYR A 620 -20.49 -6.16 -11.86
N LYS A 621 -21.79 -6.45 -11.80
CA LYS A 621 -22.79 -5.56 -11.20
C LYS A 621 -22.50 -5.36 -9.71
N HIS A 622 -22.22 -6.44 -8.98
CA HIS A 622 -21.83 -6.37 -7.57
C HIS A 622 -20.58 -5.51 -7.35
N LEU A 623 -19.51 -5.78 -8.09
CA LEU A 623 -18.25 -5.04 -7.99
C LEU A 623 -18.40 -3.55 -8.29
N LYS A 624 -19.24 -3.21 -9.29
CA LYS A 624 -19.55 -1.81 -9.60
C LYS A 624 -20.28 -1.13 -8.45
N GLY A 625 -21.24 -1.81 -7.82
CA GLY A 625 -21.95 -1.33 -6.63
C GLY A 625 -20.98 -1.07 -5.46
N ALA A 626 -20.21 -2.09 -5.07
CA ALA A 626 -19.26 -2.01 -3.96
C ALA A 626 -18.20 -0.90 -4.15
N LEU A 627 -17.65 -0.78 -5.37
CA LEU A 627 -16.66 0.25 -5.67
C LEU A 627 -17.28 1.66 -5.71
N LYS A 628 -18.54 1.81 -6.12
CA LYS A 628 -19.27 3.09 -6.00
C LYS A 628 -19.42 3.50 -4.53
N THR A 629 -19.75 2.56 -3.64
CA THR A 629 -19.78 2.80 -2.19
C THR A 629 -18.40 3.22 -1.64
N CYS A 630 -17.31 2.69 -2.21
CA CYS A 630 -15.94 3.11 -1.92
C CYS A 630 -15.51 4.45 -2.59
N GLY A 631 -16.43 5.17 -3.23
CA GLY A 631 -16.20 6.47 -3.86
C GLY A 631 -15.56 6.44 -5.24
N TYR A 632 -15.50 5.28 -5.92
CA TYR A 632 -14.91 5.20 -7.26
C TYR A 632 -15.81 5.86 -8.32
N PRO A 633 -15.28 6.81 -9.12
CA PRO A 633 -16.06 7.48 -10.15
C PRO A 633 -16.23 6.61 -11.40
N ASP A 634 -17.31 6.82 -12.16
CA ASP A 634 -17.63 6.01 -13.35
C ASP A 634 -16.50 5.99 -14.41
N TRP A 635 -15.77 7.10 -14.57
CA TRP A 635 -14.63 7.17 -15.50
C TRP A 635 -13.51 6.19 -15.15
N ALA A 636 -13.35 5.80 -13.88
CA ALA A 636 -12.29 4.89 -13.44
C ALA A 636 -12.49 3.49 -14.03
N PHE A 637 -13.75 3.06 -14.17
CA PHE A 637 -14.11 1.79 -14.80
C PHE A 637 -13.81 1.82 -16.30
N ILE A 638 -14.19 2.90 -16.99
CA ILE A 638 -13.94 3.09 -18.43
C ILE A 638 -12.43 3.09 -18.72
N LYS A 639 -11.66 3.87 -17.95
CA LYS A 639 -10.20 3.97 -18.08
C LYS A 639 -9.50 2.63 -17.86
N THR A 640 -10.07 1.77 -17.01
CA THR A 640 -9.52 0.45 -16.73
C THR A 640 -9.76 -0.50 -17.90
N LYS A 641 -11.00 -0.55 -18.45
CA LYS A 641 -11.34 -1.37 -19.62
C LYS A 641 -10.46 -1.05 -20.84
N SER A 642 -10.23 0.24 -21.13
CA SER A 642 -9.38 0.69 -22.25
C SER A 642 -7.91 0.22 -22.15
N LYS A 643 -7.36 0.11 -20.92
CA LYS A 643 -5.98 -0.36 -20.72
C LYS A 643 -5.85 -1.88 -20.82
N THR A 644 -6.87 -2.64 -20.44
CA THR A 644 -6.88 -4.10 -20.57
C THR A 644 -6.85 -4.51 -22.04
N ASN A 645 -7.63 -3.85 -22.89
CA ASN A 645 -7.66 -4.09 -24.34
C ASN A 645 -6.36 -3.69 -25.08
N ARG A 646 -5.48 -2.89 -24.47
CA ARG A 646 -4.15 -2.56 -25.05
C ARG A 646 -3.07 -3.59 -24.73
N LYS A 647 -3.27 -4.45 -23.73
CA LYS A 647 -2.31 -5.50 -23.34
C LYS A 647 -2.44 -6.79 -24.15
N THR A 648 -3.50 -6.95 -24.93
CA THR A 648 -3.73 -8.11 -25.83
C THR A 648 -3.06 -7.96 -27.20
N ARG A 649 -2.42 -6.82 -27.51
CA ARG A 649 -1.43 -6.79 -28.59
C ARG A 649 -0.15 -7.42 -28.07
N PRO A 650 0.46 -8.40 -28.77
CA PRO A 650 1.80 -8.84 -28.42
C PRO A 650 2.67 -7.58 -28.50
N THR A 651 3.08 -7.07 -27.34
CA THR A 651 4.17 -6.12 -27.33
C THR A 651 5.34 -6.91 -27.82
N ASN A 652 5.74 -6.70 -29.08
CA ASN A 652 7.10 -6.99 -29.53
C ASN A 652 7.99 -6.63 -28.35
N ARG A 653 8.72 -7.63 -27.82
CA ARG A 653 9.75 -7.46 -26.80
C ARG A 653 10.64 -6.32 -27.33
N ARG A 654 10.33 -5.08 -26.93
CA ARG A 654 11.18 -3.94 -27.21
C ARG A 654 12.46 -4.27 -26.50
N GLU A 655 13.49 -4.45 -27.33
CA GLU A 655 14.88 -4.76 -27.03
C GLU A 655 15.25 -4.61 -25.55
N GLU A 656 15.80 -5.68 -25.01
CA GLU A 656 16.38 -5.84 -23.67
C GLU A 656 17.61 -4.93 -23.43
N HIS A 657 17.61 -3.69 -23.93
CA HIS A 657 18.65 -2.72 -23.63
C HIS A 657 18.51 -2.19 -22.18
N SER A 658 19.46 -2.64 -21.35
CA SER A 658 19.77 -2.30 -19.94
C SER A 658 18.80 -1.34 -19.21
N ARG A 659 17.72 -1.87 -18.64
CA ARG A 659 16.94 -1.09 -17.65
C ARG A 659 17.74 -0.99 -16.35
N ARG A 660 17.87 0.23 -15.83
CA ARG A 660 18.47 0.50 -14.52
C ARG A 660 17.62 -0.11 -13.40
N ASN A 661 18.26 -0.39 -12.26
CA ASN A 661 17.62 -0.77 -11.01
C ASN A 661 16.53 0.24 -10.64
N ASN A 662 15.39 -0.29 -10.21
CA ASN A 662 14.25 0.53 -9.83
C ASN A 662 14.45 1.21 -8.47
N ILE A 663 13.64 2.23 -8.24
CA ILE A 663 13.57 2.97 -6.98
C ILE A 663 12.14 3.01 -6.47
N VAL A 664 11.99 2.92 -5.15
CA VAL A 664 10.71 3.11 -4.45
C VAL A 664 10.78 4.41 -3.66
N ILE A 665 9.86 5.34 -3.92
CA ILE A 665 9.77 6.61 -3.19
C ILE A 665 8.42 6.76 -2.48
N PRO A 666 8.34 7.51 -1.37
CA PRO A 666 7.05 7.82 -0.74
C PRO A 666 6.13 8.56 -1.72
N TYR A 667 4.83 8.28 -1.65
CA TYR A 667 3.85 8.96 -2.47
C TYR A 667 3.37 10.26 -1.82
N VAL A 668 3.62 11.37 -2.52
CA VAL A 668 3.10 12.70 -2.23
C VAL A 668 2.53 13.25 -3.53
N ALA A 669 1.20 13.38 -3.59
CA ALA A 669 0.52 13.80 -4.82
C ALA A 669 1.09 15.12 -5.37
N GLY A 670 1.45 15.11 -6.65
CA GLY A 670 2.07 16.24 -7.35
C GLY A 670 3.60 16.16 -7.35
N THR A 671 4.21 15.92 -6.19
CA THR A 671 5.67 15.85 -6.03
C THR A 671 6.23 14.54 -6.57
N SER A 672 5.69 13.39 -6.14
CA SER A 672 6.25 12.09 -6.53
C SER A 672 6.10 11.82 -8.03
N GLU A 673 5.02 12.28 -8.67
CA GLU A 673 4.88 12.19 -10.13
C GLU A 673 5.90 13.04 -10.88
N LYS A 674 6.25 14.22 -10.33
CA LYS A 674 7.30 15.07 -10.91
C LYS A 674 8.65 14.39 -10.80
N LEU A 675 8.98 13.82 -9.64
CA LEU A 675 10.21 13.04 -9.43
C LEU A 675 10.27 11.82 -10.36
N ARG A 676 9.18 11.07 -10.51
CA ARG A 676 9.10 9.96 -11.46
C ARG A 676 9.41 10.39 -12.89
N ARG A 677 8.94 11.55 -13.34
CA ARG A 677 9.29 12.08 -14.67
C ARG A 677 10.78 12.41 -14.80
N ILE A 678 11.43 12.88 -13.73
CA ILE A 678 12.87 13.14 -13.71
C ILE A 678 13.62 11.81 -13.87
N PHE A 679 13.41 10.86 -12.96
CA PHE A 679 14.08 9.55 -12.98
C PHE A 679 13.84 8.75 -14.27
N ASN A 680 12.63 8.80 -14.83
CA ASN A 680 12.32 8.12 -16.09
C ASN A 680 13.15 8.66 -17.28
N LYS A 681 13.54 9.94 -17.28
CA LYS A 681 14.44 10.49 -18.32
C LYS A 681 15.83 9.85 -18.25
N HIS A 682 16.23 9.40 -17.05
CA HIS A 682 17.47 8.69 -16.77
C HIS A 682 17.31 7.17 -16.81
N ARG A 683 16.20 6.67 -17.39
CA ARG A 683 15.86 5.24 -17.55
C ARG A 683 15.74 4.48 -16.22
N ILE A 684 15.45 5.17 -15.12
CA ILE A 684 15.28 4.58 -13.79
C ILE A 684 13.78 4.39 -13.52
N PRO A 685 13.28 3.14 -13.40
CA PRO A 685 11.89 2.89 -13.08
C PRO A 685 11.54 3.33 -11.64
N VAL A 686 10.47 4.10 -11.48
CA VAL A 686 10.02 4.58 -10.16
C VAL A 686 8.68 3.98 -9.76
N PHE A 687 8.66 3.37 -8.57
CA PHE A 687 7.47 2.86 -7.89
C PHE A 687 7.16 3.69 -6.65
N PHE A 688 5.89 3.69 -6.26
CA PHE A 688 5.39 4.54 -5.19
C PHE A 688 4.96 3.72 -3.98
N LYS A 689 5.38 4.17 -2.80
CA LYS A 689 4.97 3.61 -1.51
C LYS A 689 4.01 4.59 -0.82
N PRO A 690 2.73 4.26 -0.65
CA PRO A 690 1.85 4.99 0.24
C PRO A 690 2.43 4.96 1.66
N SER A 691 2.52 6.13 2.27
CA SER A 691 2.94 6.29 3.67
C SER A 691 1.76 6.77 4.51
N ASN A 692 1.94 6.80 5.83
CA ASN A 692 1.01 7.45 6.76
C ASN A 692 -0.39 6.81 6.76
N THR A 693 -0.46 5.47 6.71
CA THR A 693 -1.74 4.75 6.75
C THR A 693 -2.34 4.73 8.15
N LEU A 694 -3.67 4.59 8.25
CA LEU A 694 -4.35 4.44 9.54
C LEU A 694 -3.81 3.26 10.34
N ARG A 695 -3.45 2.15 9.67
CA ARG A 695 -2.75 1.00 10.27
C ARG A 695 -1.48 1.41 10.99
N GLN A 696 -0.62 2.22 10.35
CA GLN A 696 0.64 2.68 10.95
C GLN A 696 0.42 3.60 12.17
N LYS A 697 -0.76 4.25 12.25
CA LYS A 697 -1.09 5.17 13.33
C LYS A 697 -1.79 4.50 14.51
N LEU A 698 -2.66 3.53 14.24
CA LEU A 698 -3.61 2.98 15.23
C LEU A 698 -3.32 1.54 15.65
N VAL A 699 -2.59 0.75 14.85
CA VAL A 699 -2.46 -0.70 15.08
C VAL A 699 -1.09 -1.02 15.66
N HIS A 700 -1.01 -1.05 16.99
CA HIS A 700 0.23 -1.35 17.74
C HIS A 700 0.04 -2.48 18.75
N PRO A 701 -0.32 -3.71 18.32
CA PRO A 701 -0.60 -4.81 19.24
C PRO A 701 0.65 -5.46 19.85
N LYS A 702 1.85 -5.02 19.45
CA LYS A 702 3.13 -5.56 19.90
C LYS A 702 3.69 -4.66 20.99
N ASP A 703 4.37 -5.27 21.95
CA ASP A 703 5.10 -4.54 22.98
C ASP A 703 6.05 -3.51 22.34
N PRO A 704 6.00 -2.23 22.73
CA PRO A 704 6.89 -1.21 22.22
C PRO A 704 8.35 -1.55 22.54
N THR A 705 9.23 -1.47 21.54
CA THR A 705 10.67 -1.59 21.79
C THR A 705 11.18 -0.36 22.54
N PRO A 706 11.78 -0.52 23.74
CA PRO A 706 12.34 0.61 24.50
C PRO A 706 13.36 1.40 23.68
N LYS A 707 13.45 2.71 23.90
CA LYS A 707 14.34 3.63 23.17
C LYS A 707 15.77 3.12 23.06
N HIS A 708 16.35 2.66 24.17
CA HIS A 708 17.73 2.19 24.24
C HIS A 708 17.96 0.83 23.53
N MET A 709 16.91 0.05 23.26
CA MET A 709 17.00 -1.21 22.50
C MET A 709 16.74 -1.04 21.01
N LYS A 710 16.38 0.16 20.55
CA LYS A 710 16.18 0.43 19.11
C LYS A 710 17.49 0.28 18.35
N SER A 711 17.41 -0.36 17.20
CA SER A 711 18.53 -0.63 16.28
C SER A 711 18.28 0.05 14.94
N ASN A 712 19.32 0.15 14.09
CA ASN A 712 19.25 0.78 12.76
C ASN A 712 18.87 2.27 12.82
N VAL A 713 19.42 3.00 13.78
CA VAL A 713 19.05 4.39 14.07
C VAL A 713 20.15 5.38 13.68
N VAL A 714 19.73 6.58 13.28
CA VAL A 714 20.54 7.80 13.29
C VAL A 714 20.23 8.52 14.60
N TYR A 715 21.26 8.86 15.36
CA TYR A 715 21.12 9.42 16.70
C TYR A 715 21.99 10.66 16.88
N ALA A 716 21.61 11.49 17.83
CA ALA A 716 22.36 12.65 18.31
C ALA A 716 22.74 12.44 19.77
N VAL A 717 23.99 12.76 20.12
CA VAL A 717 24.49 12.78 21.49
C VAL A 717 24.84 14.22 21.82
N GLN A 718 24.12 14.80 22.77
CA GLN A 718 24.48 16.06 23.39
C GLN A 718 25.30 15.78 24.64
N CYS A 719 26.43 16.45 24.80
CA CYS A 719 27.38 16.16 25.88
C CYS A 719 26.78 16.45 27.27
N SER A 720 26.61 17.71 27.64
CA SER A 720 26.04 18.14 28.92
C SER A 720 25.38 19.52 28.78
N GLU A 721 24.71 20.02 29.82
CA GLU A 721 24.10 21.37 29.76
C GLU A 721 25.16 22.48 29.65
N GLU A 722 26.33 22.27 30.25
CA GLU A 722 27.47 23.20 30.20
C GLU A 722 28.29 23.09 28.91
N CYS A 723 28.06 22.02 28.12
CA CYS A 723 28.78 21.75 26.88
C CYS A 723 27.79 21.58 25.73
N SER A 724 27.67 22.62 24.90
CA SER A 724 26.82 22.64 23.70
C SER A 724 27.32 21.75 22.55
N ASP A 725 28.35 20.93 22.81
CA ASP A 725 28.92 20.05 21.81
C ASP A 725 27.95 18.92 21.44
N LEU A 726 27.73 18.79 20.13
CA LEU A 726 26.80 17.84 19.53
C LEU A 726 27.55 16.85 18.67
N TYR A 727 27.17 15.58 18.77
CA TYR A 727 27.60 14.52 17.88
C TYR A 727 26.40 13.88 17.19
N ILE A 728 26.49 13.63 15.88
CA ILE A 728 25.50 12.86 15.13
C ILE A 728 26.16 11.62 14.53
N GLY A 729 25.54 10.46 14.74
CA GLY A 729 26.05 9.18 14.29
C GLY A 729 24.97 8.19 13.83
N GLU A 730 25.36 7.14 13.12
CA GLU A 730 24.51 5.97 12.83
C GLU A 730 24.93 4.69 13.57
N THR A 731 23.97 3.80 13.83
CA THR A 731 24.26 2.45 14.33
C THR A 731 23.29 1.40 13.79
N LYS A 732 23.84 0.25 13.40
CA LYS A 732 23.08 -1.00 13.15
C LYS A 732 22.68 -1.70 14.46
N GLN A 733 23.47 -1.54 15.51
CA GLN A 733 23.31 -2.23 16.79
C GLN A 733 22.27 -1.53 17.68
N PRO A 734 21.75 -2.19 18.74
CA PRO A 734 20.97 -1.54 19.77
C PRO A 734 21.67 -0.29 20.33
N LEU A 735 20.92 0.79 20.51
CA LEU A 735 21.45 2.10 20.92
C LEU A 735 22.27 2.01 22.22
N CYS A 736 21.84 1.23 23.21
CA CYS A 736 22.58 1.03 24.47
C CYS A 736 23.99 0.47 24.25
N LYS A 737 24.15 -0.50 23.33
CA LYS A 737 25.47 -1.06 23.00
C LYS A 737 26.36 -0.01 22.34
N ARG A 738 25.76 0.85 21.51
CA ARG A 738 26.48 1.96 20.87
C ARG A 738 26.89 3.03 21.89
N MET A 739 26.03 3.37 22.85
CA MET A 739 26.38 4.34 23.91
C MET A 739 27.50 3.81 24.81
N ALA A 740 27.46 2.51 25.16
CA ALA A 740 28.55 1.87 25.90
C ALA A 740 29.89 1.93 25.16
N GLN A 741 29.88 1.84 23.83
CA GLN A 741 31.09 2.01 23.01
C GLN A 741 31.63 3.45 23.04
N HIS A 742 30.77 4.46 23.13
CA HIS A 742 31.21 5.86 23.25
C HIS A 742 31.83 6.19 24.61
N ARG A 743 31.56 5.39 25.64
CA ARG A 743 32.09 5.58 27.00
C ARG A 743 33.44 4.89 27.25
N ARG A 744 33.97 4.14 26.29
CA ARG A 744 35.20 3.35 26.45
C ARG A 744 36.15 3.51 25.27
N ALA A 745 37.43 3.33 25.54
CA ALA A 745 38.45 3.23 24.50
C ALA A 745 38.16 2.05 23.58
N ASN A 746 38.48 2.21 22.30
CA ASN A 746 38.26 1.19 21.29
C ASN A 746 39.43 0.19 21.28
N SER A 747 39.15 -1.11 21.31
CA SER A 747 40.19 -2.13 21.49
C SER A 747 40.97 -2.49 20.21
N SER A 748 40.52 -2.03 19.03
CA SER A 748 41.05 -2.50 17.73
C SER A 748 41.01 -1.43 16.63
N GLY A 749 40.99 -0.14 16.97
CA GLY A 749 41.01 0.95 15.99
C GLY A 749 41.04 2.35 16.60
N GLN A 750 40.71 3.37 15.80
CA GLN A 750 40.60 4.75 16.28
C GLN A 750 39.44 4.90 17.28
N ASP A 751 39.70 5.67 18.34
CA ASP A 751 38.71 6.02 19.36
C ASP A 751 37.57 6.85 18.76
N SER A 752 36.37 6.70 19.33
CA SER A 752 35.23 7.50 18.86
C SER A 752 35.42 8.97 19.22
N ALA A 753 34.98 9.88 18.34
CA ALA A 753 35.06 11.32 18.60
C ALA A 753 34.37 11.73 19.92
N VAL A 754 33.26 11.06 20.25
CA VAL A 754 32.59 11.21 21.55
C VAL A 754 33.50 10.79 22.69
N TYR A 755 34.10 9.59 22.63
CA TYR A 755 35.01 9.12 23.69
C TYR A 755 36.20 10.06 23.89
N LEU A 756 36.82 10.53 22.81
CA LEU A 756 37.91 11.49 22.86
C LEU A 756 37.48 12.80 23.54
N HIS A 757 36.33 13.34 23.17
CA HIS A 757 35.79 14.55 23.81
C HIS A 757 35.55 14.34 25.31
N LEU A 758 34.91 13.23 25.70
CA LEU A 758 34.66 12.91 27.11
C LEU A 758 35.98 12.78 27.90
N LYS A 759 37.00 12.18 27.29
CA LYS A 759 38.33 12.04 27.90
C LYS A 759 39.08 13.37 28.01
N GLU A 760 39.08 14.18 26.96
CA GLU A 760 39.79 15.46 26.89
C GLU A 760 39.17 16.53 27.80
N LYS A 761 37.84 16.55 27.92
CA LYS A 761 37.09 17.55 28.70
C LYS A 761 36.68 17.07 30.09
N GLY A 762 36.84 15.79 30.41
CA GLY A 762 36.36 15.21 31.67
C GLY A 762 34.83 15.18 31.77
N HIS A 763 34.13 15.26 30.65
CA HIS A 763 32.67 15.31 30.60
C HIS A 763 32.05 13.91 30.59
N SER A 764 30.73 13.85 30.80
CA SER A 764 29.88 12.67 30.62
C SER A 764 28.57 13.07 29.95
N PHE A 765 27.86 12.11 29.36
CA PHE A 765 26.50 12.30 28.84
C PHE A 765 25.53 11.25 29.40
N GLU A 766 24.30 11.68 29.64
CA GLU A 766 23.21 10.80 30.06
C GLU A 766 22.50 10.15 28.86
N ASP A 767 22.03 8.90 29.03
CA ASP A 767 21.26 8.20 27.99
C ASP A 767 19.88 8.85 27.72
N SER A 768 19.37 9.63 28.68
CA SER A 768 18.18 10.49 28.55
C SER A 768 18.35 11.50 27.40
N ASN A 769 19.54 12.12 27.31
CA ASN A 769 19.91 13.18 26.36
C ASN A 769 20.30 12.68 24.96
N VAL A 770 20.27 11.36 24.73
CA VAL A 770 20.54 10.78 23.40
C VAL A 770 19.26 10.82 22.57
N HIS A 771 19.22 11.55 21.47
CA HIS A 771 18.03 11.66 20.63
C HIS A 771 18.11 10.72 19.43
N ILE A 772 17.01 10.02 19.09
CA ILE A 772 16.91 9.27 17.84
C ILE A 772 16.32 10.22 16.79
N LEU A 773 17.11 10.56 15.77
CA LEU A 773 16.74 11.47 14.69
C LEU A 773 15.95 10.76 13.60
N ASP A 774 16.37 9.55 13.23
CA ASP A 774 15.71 8.75 12.19
C ASP A 774 16.04 7.25 12.35
N ARG A 775 15.36 6.39 11.58
CA ARG A 775 15.60 4.95 11.53
C ARG A 775 15.58 4.46 10.08
N GLU A 776 16.59 3.69 9.71
CA GLU A 776 16.71 3.11 8.37
C GLU A 776 17.51 1.80 8.43
N ASP A 777 16.92 0.72 7.93
CA ASP A 777 17.50 -0.62 8.07
C ASP A 777 18.71 -0.80 7.13
N ARG A 778 18.66 -0.21 5.94
CA ARG A 778 19.72 -0.35 4.95
C ARG A 778 20.90 0.54 5.27
N TRP A 779 22.10 -0.03 5.19
CA TRP A 779 23.32 0.64 5.63
C TRP A 779 23.65 1.91 4.83
N PHE A 780 23.55 1.85 3.50
CA PHE A 780 23.82 3.00 2.64
C PHE A 780 22.81 4.13 2.90
N GLU A 781 21.52 3.83 2.85
CA GLU A 781 20.43 4.77 3.11
C GLU A 781 20.54 5.40 4.51
N ARG A 782 20.93 4.63 5.54
CA ARG A 782 21.12 5.14 6.89
C ARG A 782 22.31 6.10 6.99
N GLY A 783 23.42 5.82 6.30
CA GLY A 783 24.57 6.72 6.21
C GLY A 783 24.25 8.01 5.44
N VAL A 784 23.41 7.94 4.41
CA VAL A 784 22.89 9.13 3.72
C VAL A 784 22.07 9.99 4.68
N LYS A 785 21.18 9.39 5.48
CA LYS A 785 20.41 10.11 6.51
C LYS A 785 21.31 10.76 7.55
N GLU A 786 22.30 10.05 8.08
CA GLU A 786 23.33 10.62 8.99
C GLU A 786 23.98 11.87 8.39
N ALA A 787 24.39 11.82 7.12
CA ALA A 787 25.00 12.95 6.43
C ALA A 787 24.02 14.12 6.25
N ILE A 788 22.73 13.86 5.98
CA ILE A 788 21.69 14.90 5.90
C ILE A 788 21.56 15.63 7.24
N TYR A 789 21.41 14.89 8.35
CA TYR A 789 21.26 15.50 9.67
C TYR A 789 22.53 16.23 10.11
N ALA A 790 23.72 15.70 9.83
CA ALA A 790 24.97 16.39 10.13
C ALA A 790 25.11 17.72 9.35
N ASN A 791 24.67 17.77 8.09
CA ASN A 791 24.69 19.03 7.33
C ASN A 791 23.65 20.05 7.82
N LEU A 792 22.51 19.59 8.35
CA LEU A 792 21.48 20.46 8.91
C LEU A 792 21.88 21.05 10.27
N GLU A 793 22.38 20.21 11.18
CA GLU A 793 22.67 20.59 12.57
C GLU A 793 24.10 21.11 12.78
N LYS A 794 25.02 20.85 11.83
CA LYS A 794 26.45 21.23 11.90
C LYS A 794 27.11 20.86 13.25
N PRO A 795 27.08 19.57 13.64
CA PRO A 795 27.57 19.11 14.94
C PRO A 795 29.07 19.38 15.13
N SER A 796 29.45 19.98 16.26
CA SER A 796 30.83 20.38 16.57
C SER A 796 31.79 19.19 16.75
N LEU A 797 31.28 18.03 17.20
CA LEU A 797 32.10 16.84 17.47
C LEU A 797 32.34 15.97 16.24
N ASN A 798 31.59 16.17 15.15
CA ASN A 798 31.80 15.44 13.91
C ASN A 798 33.03 16.01 13.19
N ARG A 799 34.23 15.56 13.58
CA ARG A 799 35.49 15.92 12.90
C ARG A 799 35.37 15.61 11.40
N GLY A 800 35.95 16.43 10.52
CA GLY A 800 35.77 16.41 9.05
C GLY A 800 36.06 15.09 8.30
N GLY A 801 36.44 14.01 8.98
CA GLY A 801 36.55 12.64 8.45
C GLY A 801 35.59 11.60 9.07
N GLY A 802 34.73 12.01 10.02
CA GLY A 802 33.87 11.09 10.79
C GLY A 802 32.56 10.69 10.11
N LEU A 803 32.09 11.47 9.12
CA LEU A 803 30.93 11.11 8.32
C LEU A 803 31.33 10.09 7.25
N ARG A 804 30.67 8.94 7.26
CA ARG A 804 30.95 7.84 6.31
C ARG A 804 30.46 8.14 4.90
N HIS A 805 29.47 9.02 4.76
CA HIS A 805 28.94 9.46 3.49
C HIS A 805 29.00 10.98 3.40
N ARG A 806 29.50 11.50 2.28
CA ARG A 806 29.49 12.93 1.98
C ARG A 806 28.44 13.19 0.92
N LEU A 807 27.46 14.03 1.25
CA LEU A 807 26.50 14.50 0.26
C LEU A 807 27.21 15.43 -0.72
N SER A 808 26.71 15.44 -1.95
CA SER A 808 27.11 16.47 -2.91
C SER A 808 26.78 17.86 -2.34
N PRO A 809 27.55 18.91 -2.67
CA PRO A 809 27.21 20.30 -2.32
C PRO A 809 25.83 20.75 -2.85
N THR A 810 25.31 20.05 -3.86
CA THR A 810 24.08 20.32 -4.62
C THR A 810 22.84 19.66 -4.03
#